data_AF-A0A6C0AJS6-F1
#
_entry.id   AF-A0A6C0AJS6-F1
#
_cell.length_a   1.000
_cell.length_b   1.000
_cell.length_c   1.000
_cell.angle_alpha   90.00
_cell.angle_beta   90.00
_cell.angle_gamma   90.00
#
_symmetry.space_group_name_H-M   'P 1'
#
loop_
_entity.id
_entity.type
_entity.pdbx_description
1 polymer ?
#
loop_
_entity_poly.entity_id
_entity_poly.type
_entity_poly.pdbx_seq_one_letter_code
_entity_poly.pdbx_strand_id
1 'polypeptide(L)'
;DTEATFRGWVHEYVSFIRGENPFTFPFRLPPPPDMVGPLDRETDVNDKAITEPRKYLPLVVSYVEGPQKEAVSKVSGKLQDDFVPTIVVAPDGRSITKCFEKPRNSAKFQYRYAKGLVPFLSPSNVKAHAAKFVTILKCIEASPSISFVYSNFVRGGALQFAMCLEEHGYEPAIGLKLLENVSGEYEGSSKGKYAFLTSDMGERQITQLIRRLRKPENANGSDIRVIIGSPLISEGVDFKNVRQVHILDPWYNMSRIEQIIGRGLRTCSHSGLPFEEQNCTVYLHTVRFADSKKETYDEYAYRVYVEAKTAGIAKVKRVLAESAVDCTTQIATNQLPEDWLSLMIPQKRAQDGKTVTMPLSALSAPTFEDGNPSLVCYAHTSPADASEYVRPLSSYLDVRDEIFDKIVDLFEKKELWTQADLLEQLKYSPDVVTYLVESAVREHLKIKDSSGRIGTLENRGGVYAFKPRDIQDATMFERSVADTADGRVQVDVPTDELPPPPAVPKAKTTIETLRASHHFPFAVTTRFPQNVIDWFLIDQVMDPVEKRDLILQRQEPPPPYAEGLRIDGLNYLVLGPRDIVNDRNEPVEPIGTELDAYKAWANTHLERIVEQIKSGKILCTLEKQTLKMAPFIVNEEGHIQRAPREKTIRPKECGFYHIPELKAFAKDVTGQDFPAEAKKKDPMCMYLSLAARTPSDRIFWVQPEIWAVLSTPEFAGLILSKLKASKTDRE
;
A
#
# COMPACT_ATOMS: atom_id res chain seq x y z
N ASP A 1 3.69 25.18 30.84
CA ASP A 1 4.80 24.22 30.76
C ASP A 1 4.54 23.07 29.80
N THR A 2 3.52 22.22 30.02
CA THR A 2 3.26 21.07 29.14
C THR A 2 2.98 21.42 27.66
N GLU A 3 2.20 22.47 27.39
CA GLU A 3 1.97 22.93 26.01
C GLU A 3 3.25 23.46 25.35
N ALA A 4 4.07 24.22 26.10
CA ALA A 4 5.32 24.77 25.57
C ALA A 4 6.32 23.65 25.23
N THR A 5 6.44 22.63 26.08
CA THR A 5 7.24 21.44 25.80
C THR A 5 6.73 20.69 24.56
N PHE A 6 5.42 20.52 24.42
CA PHE A 6 4.83 19.88 23.25
C PHE A 6 5.11 20.68 21.97
N ARG A 7 4.92 22.00 21.99
CA ARG A 7 5.26 22.88 20.86
C ARG A 7 6.74 22.81 20.49
N GLY A 8 7.63 22.68 21.48
CA GLY A 8 9.07 22.44 21.25
C GLY A 8 9.33 21.15 20.47
N TRP A 9 8.76 20.02 20.91
CA TRP A 9 8.89 18.74 20.19
C TRP A 9 8.31 18.80 18.77
N VAL A 10 7.19 19.49 18.59
CA VAL A 10 6.58 19.67 17.27
C VAL A 10 7.51 20.48 16.36
N HIS A 11 8.15 21.52 16.89
CA HIS A 11 9.08 22.35 16.14
C HIS A 11 10.34 21.60 15.68
N GLU A 12 10.78 20.60 16.45
CA GLU A 12 11.97 19.81 16.10
C GLU A 12 11.66 18.66 15.12
N TYR A 13 10.49 18.02 15.24
CA TYR A 13 10.23 16.72 14.60
C TYR A 13 9.05 16.68 13.62
N VAL A 14 8.20 17.71 13.59
CA VAL A 14 6.95 17.65 12.83
C VAL A 14 6.96 18.67 11.69
N SER A 15 6.86 18.16 10.47
CA SER A 15 6.48 18.92 9.28
C SER A 15 4.96 18.85 9.10
N PHE A 16 4.33 19.95 8.67
CA PHE A 16 2.89 20.01 8.49
C PHE A 16 2.49 20.56 7.11
N ILE A 17 1.69 19.77 6.38
CA ILE A 17 1.09 20.15 5.10
C ILE A 17 -0.42 19.93 5.14
N ARG A 18 -1.18 20.94 4.69
CA ARG A 18 -2.62 20.84 4.46
C ARG A 18 -2.93 19.80 3.39
N GLY A 19 -3.74 18.80 3.74
CA GLY A 19 -4.12 17.72 2.83
C GLY A 19 -5.11 18.13 1.72
N GLU A 20 -6.07 19.01 2.01
CA GLU A 20 -7.12 19.40 1.05
C GLU A 20 -6.70 20.64 0.26
N ASN A 21 -6.12 20.43 -0.92
CA ASN A 21 -5.79 21.50 -1.85
C ASN A 21 -6.99 21.80 -2.79
N PRO A 22 -7.57 23.02 -2.77
CA PRO A 22 -8.77 23.36 -3.53
C PRO A 22 -8.62 23.29 -5.06
N PHE A 23 -7.38 23.25 -5.58
CA PHE A 23 -7.13 23.13 -7.02
C PHE A 23 -7.13 21.69 -7.52
N THR A 24 -6.95 20.72 -6.61
CA THR A 24 -6.81 19.31 -6.99
C THR A 24 -7.87 18.43 -6.34
N PHE A 25 -8.49 18.87 -5.24
CA PHE A 25 -9.60 18.19 -4.61
C PHE A 25 -10.94 18.61 -5.20
N PRO A 26 -11.92 17.69 -5.29
CA PRO A 26 -13.29 18.07 -5.62
C PRO A 26 -13.92 18.93 -4.52
N PHE A 27 -14.83 19.82 -4.90
CA PHE A 27 -15.56 20.66 -3.95
C PHE A 27 -16.56 19.83 -3.13
N ARG A 28 -16.57 20.03 -1.81
CA ARG A 28 -17.53 19.37 -0.91
C ARG A 28 -18.79 20.22 -0.81
N LEU A 29 -19.92 19.68 -1.27
CA LEU A 29 -21.21 20.36 -1.17
C LEU A 29 -21.99 19.91 0.08
N PRO A 30 -22.70 20.82 0.76
CA PRO A 30 -23.62 20.44 1.82
C PRO A 30 -24.88 19.77 1.25
N PRO A 31 -25.58 18.90 2.01
CA PRO A 31 -26.87 18.37 1.62
C PRO A 31 -27.92 19.45 1.32
N PRO A 32 -29.04 19.12 0.66
CA PRO A 32 -30.16 20.05 0.43
C PRO A 32 -30.72 20.58 1.76
N PRO A 33 -30.95 21.90 1.89
CA PRO A 33 -31.44 22.47 3.15
C PRO A 33 -32.73 21.83 3.68
N ASP A 34 -33.61 21.38 2.78
CA ASP A 34 -34.86 20.67 3.06
C ASP A 34 -34.65 19.26 3.65
N MET A 35 -33.47 18.66 3.44
CA MET A 35 -33.09 17.36 4.01
C MET A 35 -32.36 17.50 5.35
N VAL A 36 -31.82 18.68 5.67
CA VAL A 36 -31.04 18.91 6.87
C VAL A 36 -31.97 19.15 8.06
N GLY A 37 -31.74 18.40 9.14
CA GLY A 37 -32.54 18.52 10.36
C GLY A 37 -32.29 19.82 11.11
N PRO A 38 -33.34 20.57 11.52
CA PRO A 38 -33.18 21.77 12.35
C PRO A 38 -32.55 21.44 13.71
N LEU A 39 -31.91 22.43 14.34
CA LEU A 39 -31.31 22.33 15.67
C LEU A 39 -32.37 22.59 16.76
N ASP A 40 -33.40 21.76 16.80
CA ASP A 40 -34.63 21.95 17.60
C ASP A 40 -34.85 20.87 18.67
N ARG A 41 -33.82 20.06 18.96
CA ARG A 41 -33.90 18.96 19.94
C ARG A 41 -33.78 19.52 21.35
N GLU A 42 -34.70 19.11 22.23
CA GLU A 42 -34.77 19.61 23.61
C GLU A 42 -34.16 18.62 24.61
N THR A 43 -34.37 17.32 24.40
CA THR A 43 -33.90 16.24 25.28
C THR A 43 -33.04 15.23 24.54
N ASP A 44 -32.04 14.69 25.23
CA ASP A 44 -31.18 13.62 24.74
C ASP A 44 -31.88 12.24 24.79
N VAL A 45 -31.17 11.19 24.36
CA VAL A 45 -31.69 9.81 24.36
C VAL A 45 -32.08 9.29 25.75
N ASN A 46 -31.49 9.85 26.81
CA ASN A 46 -31.74 9.49 28.21
C ASN A 46 -32.70 10.50 28.91
N ASP A 47 -33.44 11.28 28.12
CA ASP A 47 -34.41 12.28 28.59
C ASP A 47 -33.78 13.44 29.40
N LYS A 48 -32.48 13.68 29.25
CA LYS A 48 -31.78 14.83 29.84
C LYS A 48 -31.87 16.04 28.91
N ALA A 49 -32.03 17.24 29.47
CA ALA A 49 -32.03 18.47 28.68
C ALA A 49 -30.68 18.68 27.95
N ILE A 50 -30.74 19.05 26.67
CA ILE A 50 -29.55 19.33 25.87
C ILE A 50 -29.05 20.74 26.19
N THR A 51 -27.85 20.82 26.79
CA THR A 51 -27.20 22.11 27.12
C THR A 51 -26.33 22.63 25.97
N GLU A 52 -25.70 21.73 25.23
CA GLU A 52 -24.82 22.04 24.11
C GLU A 52 -25.38 21.40 22.83
N PRO A 53 -26.06 22.18 21.96
CA PRO A 53 -26.55 21.70 20.69
C PRO A 53 -25.39 21.52 19.69
N ARG A 54 -25.64 20.68 18.69
CA ARG A 54 -24.74 20.45 17.56
C ARG A 54 -24.46 21.76 16.80
N LYS A 55 -23.22 21.98 16.36
CA LYS A 55 -22.81 23.23 15.69
C LYS A 55 -22.30 23.07 14.25
N TYR A 56 -21.50 22.04 13.98
CA TYR A 56 -20.66 22.00 12.78
C TYR A 56 -21.20 21.09 11.68
N LEU A 57 -21.81 19.96 12.06
CA LEU A 57 -22.20 18.92 11.11
C LEU A 57 -23.65 19.10 10.61
N PRO A 58 -23.88 19.21 9.30
CA PRO A 58 -25.22 19.10 8.73
C PRO A 58 -25.64 17.62 8.69
N LEU A 59 -26.69 17.28 9.45
CA LEU A 59 -27.23 15.92 9.50
C LEU A 59 -28.49 15.79 8.65
N VAL A 60 -28.53 14.75 7.84
CA VAL A 60 -29.66 14.42 6.96
C VAL A 60 -30.66 13.60 7.75
N VAL A 61 -31.90 14.05 7.78
CA VAL A 61 -32.95 13.46 8.63
C VAL A 61 -33.87 12.56 7.83
N SER A 62 -34.14 11.39 8.40
CA SER A 62 -35.21 10.49 7.97
C SER A 62 -36.20 10.29 9.11
N TYR A 63 -37.49 10.57 8.88
CA TYR A 63 -38.51 10.39 9.90
C TYR A 63 -38.91 8.92 10.02
N VAL A 64 -38.86 8.38 11.24
CA VAL A 64 -39.23 6.97 11.50
C VAL A 64 -40.72 6.81 11.74
N GLU A 65 -41.27 5.73 11.19
CA GLU A 65 -42.69 5.37 11.28
C GLU A 65 -42.82 3.88 11.62
N GLY A 66 -44.02 3.46 12.05
CA GLY A 66 -44.36 2.04 12.22
C GLY A 66 -43.40 1.25 13.15
N PRO A 67 -43.03 0.01 12.79
CA PRO A 67 -42.18 -0.85 13.61
C PRO A 67 -40.79 -0.26 13.90
N GLN A 68 -40.23 0.51 12.97
CA GLN A 68 -38.93 1.15 13.20
C GLN A 68 -39.01 2.20 14.32
N LYS A 69 -40.08 2.99 14.37
CA LYS A 69 -40.30 3.99 15.45
C LYS A 69 -40.31 3.34 16.83
N GLU A 70 -41.00 2.20 16.97
CA GLU A 70 -41.07 1.47 18.23
C GLU A 70 -39.71 0.90 18.65
N ALA A 71 -38.94 0.36 17.70
CA ALA A 71 -37.62 -0.20 17.99
C ALA A 71 -36.60 0.88 18.37
N VAL A 72 -36.59 2.02 17.66
CA VAL A 72 -35.69 3.16 17.96
C VAL A 72 -36.02 3.81 19.32
N SER A 73 -37.27 3.73 19.77
CA SER A 73 -37.66 4.24 21.10
C SER A 73 -37.08 3.44 22.28
N LYS A 74 -36.70 2.18 22.04
CA LYS A 74 -36.16 1.27 23.05
C LYS A 74 -34.64 1.41 23.10
N VAL A 75 -34.16 2.45 23.77
CA VAL A 75 -32.72 2.67 23.97
C VAL A 75 -32.22 1.75 25.09
N SER A 76 -31.26 0.87 24.79
CA SER A 76 -30.67 -0.03 25.78
C SER A 76 -29.43 0.55 26.48
N GLY A 77 -28.86 1.63 25.94
CA GLY A 77 -27.63 2.26 26.41
C GLY A 77 -26.36 1.53 25.95
N LYS A 78 -26.46 0.55 25.04
CA LYS A 78 -25.34 -0.23 24.53
C LYS A 78 -24.94 0.24 23.14
N LEU A 79 -23.69 0.70 23.02
CA LEU A 79 -23.11 1.40 21.86
C LEU A 79 -23.07 0.63 20.53
N GLN A 80 -23.53 -0.63 20.46
CA GLN A 80 -23.62 -1.40 19.21
C GLN A 80 -25.03 -1.91 18.91
N ASP A 81 -25.79 -2.27 19.96
CA ASP A 81 -27.14 -2.81 19.82
C ASP A 81 -28.15 -1.71 19.45
N ASP A 82 -27.90 -0.46 19.88
CA ASP A 82 -28.82 0.67 19.66
C ASP A 82 -28.68 1.33 18.27
N PHE A 83 -27.61 1.04 17.52
CA PHE A 83 -27.42 1.58 16.16
C PHE A 83 -28.15 0.76 15.08
N VAL A 84 -28.29 -0.55 15.26
CA VAL A 84 -28.93 -1.39 14.22
C VAL A 84 -30.41 -0.98 13.98
N PRO A 85 -31.22 -0.69 15.01
CA PRO A 85 -32.60 -0.23 14.83
C PRO A 85 -32.72 1.10 14.06
N THR A 86 -31.70 1.97 14.12
CA THR A 86 -31.71 3.23 13.36
C THR A 86 -31.46 3.01 11.86
N ILE A 87 -30.91 1.85 11.49
CA ILE A 87 -30.66 1.46 10.10
C ILE A 87 -31.85 0.67 9.54
N VAL A 88 -32.18 -0.46 10.15
CA VAL A 88 -33.21 -1.39 9.64
C VAL A 88 -33.79 -2.29 10.74
N VAL A 89 -35.11 -2.52 10.68
CA VAL A 89 -35.85 -3.31 11.68
C VAL A 89 -36.72 -4.37 11.00
N ALA A 90 -36.73 -5.58 11.56
CA ALA A 90 -37.57 -6.68 11.07
C ALA A 90 -39.06 -6.46 11.40
N PRO A 91 -39.99 -6.90 10.55
CA PRO A 91 -41.42 -6.69 10.76
C PRO A 91 -42.01 -7.40 11.99
N ASP A 92 -41.36 -8.45 12.47
CA ASP A 92 -41.81 -9.26 13.61
C ASP A 92 -40.84 -9.21 14.80
N GLY A 93 -39.91 -8.24 14.80
CA GLY A 93 -38.96 -8.03 15.88
C GLY A 93 -37.84 -9.07 15.98
N ARG A 94 -37.74 -10.03 15.04
CA ARG A 94 -36.59 -10.97 15.02
C ARG A 94 -35.30 -10.24 14.64
N SER A 95 -34.15 -10.84 14.97
CA SER A 95 -32.85 -10.32 14.47
C SER A 95 -32.83 -10.32 12.94
N ILE A 96 -32.31 -9.26 12.32
CA ILE A 96 -32.16 -9.11 10.87
C ILE A 96 -31.47 -10.33 10.23
N THR A 97 -30.50 -10.94 10.93
CA THR A 97 -29.80 -12.15 10.44
C THR A 97 -30.71 -13.37 10.30
N LYS A 98 -31.82 -13.44 11.06
CA LYS A 98 -32.83 -14.50 11.01
C LYS A 98 -33.97 -14.20 10.04
N CYS A 99 -33.98 -13.03 9.41
CA CYS A 99 -34.96 -12.66 8.38
C CYS A 99 -34.63 -13.28 7.02
N PHE A 100 -33.37 -13.69 6.82
CA PHE A 100 -32.88 -14.24 5.57
C PHE A 100 -32.34 -15.65 5.79
N GLU A 101 -32.93 -16.62 5.10
CA GLU A 101 -32.46 -18.00 5.08
C GLU A 101 -31.24 -18.10 4.15
N LYS A 102 -30.13 -18.61 4.69
CA LYS A 102 -28.97 -18.96 3.87
C LYS A 102 -29.25 -20.26 3.11
N PRO A 103 -28.86 -20.35 1.83
CA PRO A 103 -29.04 -21.56 1.04
C PRO A 103 -28.26 -22.72 1.64
N ARG A 104 -28.92 -23.88 1.79
CA ARG A 104 -28.30 -25.14 2.31
C ARG A 104 -27.26 -25.74 1.36
N ASN A 105 -27.26 -25.31 0.09
CA ASN A 105 -26.34 -25.80 -0.94
C ASN A 105 -25.38 -24.66 -1.32
N SER A 106 -24.08 -24.87 -1.09
CA SER A 106 -23.00 -23.91 -1.36
C SER A 106 -22.92 -23.46 -2.82
N ALA A 107 -23.58 -24.17 -3.74
CA ALA A 107 -23.67 -23.81 -5.16
C ALA A 107 -24.70 -22.70 -5.46
N LYS A 108 -25.71 -22.51 -4.61
CA LYS A 108 -26.65 -21.37 -4.69
C LYS A 108 -26.19 -20.34 -3.67
N PHE A 109 -25.72 -19.17 -4.09
CA PHE A 109 -25.23 -18.10 -3.19
C PHE A 109 -26.32 -17.08 -2.80
N GLN A 110 -27.59 -17.38 -3.07
CA GLN A 110 -28.71 -16.43 -2.96
C GLN A 110 -29.49 -16.62 -1.66
N TYR A 111 -29.79 -15.52 -0.98
CA TYR A 111 -30.63 -15.44 0.20
C TYR A 111 -32.11 -15.51 -0.17
N ARG A 112 -32.91 -16.02 0.78
CA ARG A 112 -34.37 -16.04 0.67
C ARG A 112 -34.98 -15.39 1.91
N TYR A 113 -36.07 -14.63 1.75
CA TYR A 113 -36.87 -14.21 2.91
C TYR A 113 -37.36 -15.44 3.70
N ALA A 114 -37.23 -15.38 5.02
CA ALA A 114 -37.66 -16.47 5.88
C ALA A 114 -39.17 -16.74 5.75
N LYS A 115 -39.57 -18.01 5.94
CA LYS A 115 -40.98 -18.40 5.82
C LYS A 115 -41.89 -17.58 6.75
N GLY A 116 -42.95 -17.00 6.18
CA GLY A 116 -43.94 -16.19 6.91
C GLY A 116 -43.55 -14.73 7.11
N LEU A 117 -42.41 -14.28 6.56
CA LEU A 117 -42.01 -12.88 6.59
C LEU A 117 -42.52 -12.15 5.34
N VAL A 118 -43.13 -10.98 5.53
CA VAL A 118 -43.44 -10.07 4.42
C VAL A 118 -42.12 -9.46 3.91
N PRO A 119 -41.90 -9.34 2.59
CA PRO A 119 -40.75 -8.64 2.02
C PRO A 119 -40.69 -7.18 2.47
N PHE A 120 -40.02 -6.92 3.59
CA PHE A 120 -40.04 -5.62 4.25
C PHE A 120 -39.09 -4.59 3.60
N LEU A 121 -38.18 -5.04 2.73
CA LEU A 121 -37.31 -4.19 1.91
C LEU A 121 -37.95 -3.82 0.57
N SER A 122 -39.20 -4.23 0.31
CA SER A 122 -39.93 -3.89 -0.90
C SER A 122 -40.29 -2.40 -0.95
N PRO A 123 -40.53 -1.82 -2.14
CA PRO A 123 -40.90 -0.41 -2.30
C PRO A 123 -42.06 0.03 -1.41
N SER A 124 -43.06 -0.82 -1.19
CA SER A 124 -44.23 -0.49 -0.37
C SER A 124 -43.93 -0.48 1.14
N ASN A 125 -43.06 -1.37 1.61
CA ASN A 125 -42.84 -1.59 3.05
C ASN A 125 -41.58 -0.91 3.60
N VAL A 126 -40.58 -0.64 2.76
CA VAL A 126 -39.25 -0.15 3.18
C VAL A 126 -39.32 1.09 4.08
N LYS A 127 -40.30 1.99 3.85
CA LYS A 127 -40.46 3.22 4.65
C LYS A 127 -40.73 2.95 6.13
N ALA A 128 -41.47 1.89 6.44
CA ALA A 128 -41.83 1.53 7.82
C ALA A 128 -40.70 0.78 8.57
N HIS A 129 -39.71 0.26 7.85
CA HIS A 129 -38.67 -0.61 8.38
C HIS A 129 -37.25 -0.03 8.29
N ALA A 130 -37.00 0.85 7.31
CA ALA A 130 -35.69 1.45 7.03
C ALA A 130 -35.83 2.84 6.39
N ALA A 131 -36.23 3.84 7.18
CA ALA A 131 -36.46 5.21 6.71
C ALA A 131 -35.23 5.83 6.00
N LYS A 132 -34.01 5.55 6.48
CA LYS A 132 -32.76 6.03 5.85
C LYS A 132 -32.58 5.49 4.44
N PHE A 133 -32.95 4.23 4.18
CA PHE A 133 -32.80 3.61 2.86
C PHE A 133 -33.66 4.34 1.84
N VAL A 134 -34.88 4.73 2.21
CA VAL A 134 -35.79 5.51 1.34
C VAL A 134 -35.17 6.84 0.95
N THR A 135 -34.61 7.56 1.91
CA THR A 135 -33.95 8.85 1.67
C THR A 135 -32.75 8.70 0.73
N ILE A 136 -31.92 7.68 0.96
CA ILE A 136 -30.76 7.38 0.09
C ILE A 136 -31.22 6.99 -1.32
N LEU A 137 -32.22 6.11 -1.45
CA LEU A 137 -32.75 5.68 -2.74
C LEU A 137 -33.27 6.86 -3.55
N LYS A 138 -34.02 7.79 -2.93
CA LYS A 138 -34.47 9.02 -3.58
C LYS A 138 -33.31 9.86 -4.13
N CYS A 139 -32.22 10.03 -3.36
CA CYS A 139 -31.04 10.76 -3.81
C CYS A 139 -30.33 10.08 -4.98
N ILE A 140 -30.20 8.74 -4.92
CA ILE A 140 -29.56 7.94 -5.97
C ILE A 140 -30.40 7.98 -7.23
N GLU A 141 -31.71 7.79 -7.15
CA GLU A 141 -32.62 7.76 -8.29
C GLU A 141 -32.70 9.10 -9.01
N ALA A 142 -32.70 10.20 -8.26
CA ALA A 142 -32.74 11.55 -8.81
C ALA A 142 -31.44 11.97 -9.53
N SER A 143 -30.32 11.27 -9.32
CA SER A 143 -29.02 11.61 -9.89
C SER A 143 -28.43 10.52 -10.80
N PRO A 144 -28.08 10.82 -12.07
CA PRO A 144 -27.30 9.93 -12.92
C PRO A 144 -25.79 10.06 -12.60
N SER A 145 -25.39 9.83 -11.35
CA SER A 145 -24.00 9.90 -10.91
C SER A 145 -23.61 8.71 -10.04
N ILE A 146 -22.30 8.47 -9.88
CA ILE A 146 -21.81 7.46 -8.95
C ILE A 146 -22.09 7.91 -7.50
N SER A 147 -22.72 7.03 -6.73
CA SER A 147 -23.05 7.22 -5.32
C SER A 147 -22.35 6.16 -4.46
N PHE A 148 -21.61 6.58 -3.45
CA PHE A 148 -20.94 5.70 -2.50
C PHE A 148 -21.72 5.66 -1.19
N VAL A 149 -22.16 4.48 -0.78
CA VAL A 149 -22.90 4.23 0.45
C VAL A 149 -22.05 3.38 1.37
N TYR A 150 -21.79 3.87 2.58
CA TYR A 150 -20.98 3.19 3.58
C TYR A 150 -21.79 2.89 4.83
N SER A 151 -21.60 1.70 5.39
CA SER A 151 -22.14 1.30 6.69
C SER A 151 -21.09 0.53 7.50
N ASN A 152 -20.97 0.81 8.80
CA ASN A 152 -20.07 0.02 9.67
C ASN A 152 -20.62 -1.41 9.88
N PHE A 153 -21.95 -1.57 9.82
CA PHE A 153 -22.62 -2.85 9.98
C PHE A 153 -22.74 -3.57 8.63
N VAL A 154 -22.12 -4.75 8.52
CA VAL A 154 -22.20 -5.56 7.29
C VAL A 154 -23.57 -6.22 7.17
N ARG A 155 -23.96 -7.05 8.15
CA ARG A 155 -25.21 -7.84 8.15
C ARG A 155 -26.43 -7.11 8.69
N GLY A 156 -26.29 -5.87 9.15
CA GLY A 156 -27.39 -5.03 9.66
C GLY A 156 -27.43 -3.66 8.99
N GLY A 157 -26.82 -3.54 7.81
CA GLY A 157 -26.67 -2.27 7.10
C GLY A 157 -26.30 -2.48 5.64
N ALA A 158 -25.01 -2.67 5.34
CA ALA A 158 -24.51 -2.73 3.96
C ALA A 158 -25.17 -3.85 3.13
N LEU A 159 -25.32 -5.06 3.70
CA LEU A 159 -25.97 -6.19 3.03
C LEU A 159 -27.47 -5.94 2.81
N GLN A 160 -28.16 -5.37 3.80
CA GLN A 160 -29.59 -5.07 3.70
C GLN A 160 -29.87 -3.96 2.71
N PHE A 161 -28.97 -2.97 2.62
CA PHE A 161 -29.06 -1.95 1.60
C PHE A 161 -28.85 -2.53 0.20
N ALA A 162 -27.91 -3.47 0.03
CA ALA A 162 -27.73 -4.18 -1.24
C ALA A 162 -28.97 -4.99 -1.64
N MET A 163 -29.58 -5.71 -0.70
CA MET A 163 -30.85 -6.43 -0.93
C MET A 163 -32.01 -5.47 -1.25
N CYS A 164 -32.05 -4.31 -0.58
CA CYS A 164 -33.05 -3.28 -0.84
C CYS A 164 -32.90 -2.69 -2.25
N LEU A 165 -31.68 -2.47 -2.72
CA LEU A 165 -31.43 -2.05 -4.10
C LEU A 165 -31.97 -3.07 -5.11
N GLU A 166 -31.82 -4.38 -4.87
CA GLU A 166 -32.36 -5.42 -5.74
C GLU A 166 -33.90 -5.42 -5.80
N GLU A 167 -34.56 -5.19 -4.67
CA GLU A 167 -36.03 -5.00 -4.61
C GLU A 167 -36.49 -3.76 -5.39
N HIS A 168 -35.64 -2.75 -5.53
CA HIS A 168 -35.94 -1.49 -6.22
C HIS A 168 -35.45 -1.48 -7.68
N GLY A 169 -35.00 -2.61 -8.22
CA GLY A 169 -34.65 -2.77 -9.63
C GLY A 169 -33.19 -2.56 -9.99
N TYR A 170 -32.27 -2.59 -9.02
CA TYR A 170 -30.83 -2.57 -9.29
C TYR A 170 -30.26 -3.99 -9.37
N GLU A 171 -29.12 -4.13 -10.04
CA GLU A 171 -28.49 -5.44 -10.26
C GLU A 171 -27.02 -5.45 -9.82
N PRO A 172 -26.49 -6.57 -9.34
CA PRO A 172 -25.09 -6.65 -8.98
C PRO A 172 -24.21 -6.49 -10.23
N ALA A 173 -23.15 -5.70 -10.12
CA ALA A 173 -22.20 -5.50 -11.20
C ALA A 173 -21.44 -6.80 -11.53
N ILE A 174 -21.20 -7.66 -10.54
CA ILE A 174 -20.56 -8.97 -10.68
C ILE A 174 -21.34 -9.98 -9.85
N GLY A 175 -21.62 -11.14 -10.43
CA GLY A 175 -22.24 -12.27 -9.74
C GLY A 175 -23.75 -12.35 -9.96
N LEU A 176 -24.38 -13.22 -9.19
CA LEU A 176 -25.83 -13.40 -9.15
C LEU A 176 -26.45 -12.44 -8.15
N LYS A 177 -27.76 -12.17 -8.31
CA LYS A 177 -28.54 -11.40 -7.34
C LYS A 177 -28.44 -12.03 -5.95
N LEU A 178 -28.33 -11.20 -4.92
CA LEU A 178 -28.31 -11.61 -3.52
C LEU A 178 -29.64 -12.24 -3.11
N LEU A 179 -30.78 -11.77 -3.63
CA LEU A 179 -32.10 -12.33 -3.36
C LEU A 179 -32.54 -13.31 -4.46
N GLU A 180 -32.97 -14.52 -4.06
CA GLU A 180 -33.61 -15.50 -4.96
C GLU A 180 -35.09 -15.13 -5.21
N ASN A 181 -35.78 -14.60 -4.19
CA ASN A 181 -37.19 -14.23 -4.24
C ASN A 181 -37.38 -12.74 -3.91
N VAL A 182 -37.30 -11.88 -4.94
CA VAL A 182 -37.77 -10.49 -4.82
C VAL A 182 -39.29 -10.44 -4.66
N SER A 183 -39.79 -9.38 -4.05
CA SER A 183 -41.23 -9.14 -3.88
C SER A 183 -42.01 -9.11 -5.19
N GLY A 184 -41.35 -8.75 -6.29
CA GLY A 184 -41.96 -8.59 -7.61
C GLY A 184 -42.71 -7.26 -7.78
N GLU A 185 -42.68 -6.37 -6.78
CA GLU A 185 -43.35 -5.05 -6.86
C GLU A 185 -42.73 -4.13 -7.92
N TYR A 186 -41.45 -4.35 -8.27
CA TYR A 186 -40.78 -3.63 -9.33
C TYR A 186 -40.70 -4.48 -10.61
N GLU A 187 -41.47 -4.10 -11.64
CA GLU A 187 -41.53 -4.80 -12.94
C GLU A 187 -40.78 -4.06 -14.07
N GLY A 188 -39.98 -3.03 -13.74
CA GLY A 188 -39.28 -2.20 -14.72
C GLY A 188 -37.93 -2.75 -15.20
N SER A 189 -37.33 -2.07 -16.18
CA SER A 189 -35.94 -2.32 -16.59
C SER A 189 -34.97 -1.99 -15.45
N SER A 190 -33.77 -2.59 -15.48
CA SER A 190 -32.72 -2.33 -14.50
C SER A 190 -32.40 -0.82 -14.39
N LYS A 191 -32.42 -0.28 -13.16
CA LYS A 191 -32.11 1.15 -12.88
C LYS A 191 -30.60 1.45 -12.86
N GLY A 192 -29.77 0.42 -12.95
CA GLY A 192 -28.32 0.49 -12.91
C GLY A 192 -27.72 -0.63 -12.08
N LYS A 193 -26.38 -0.75 -12.11
CA LYS A 193 -25.68 -1.76 -11.35
C LYS A 193 -25.08 -1.23 -10.06
N TYR A 194 -24.97 -2.08 -9.05
CA TYR A 194 -24.28 -1.78 -7.81
C TYR A 194 -23.03 -2.67 -7.61
N ALA A 195 -22.01 -2.12 -6.97
CA ALA A 195 -20.81 -2.84 -6.55
C ALA A 195 -20.83 -3.01 -5.03
N PHE A 196 -20.88 -4.26 -4.55
CA PHE A 196 -20.96 -4.56 -3.11
C PHE A 196 -19.63 -5.06 -2.55
N LEU A 197 -18.83 -4.14 -2.03
CA LEU A 197 -17.46 -4.40 -1.58
C LEU A 197 -17.46 -4.96 -0.15
N THR A 198 -17.37 -6.29 -0.03
CA THR A 198 -17.34 -7.02 1.25
C THR A 198 -16.27 -8.09 1.30
N SER A 199 -15.92 -8.51 2.53
CA SER A 199 -14.91 -9.55 2.80
C SER A 199 -15.21 -10.90 2.15
N ASP A 200 -16.47 -11.14 1.78
CA ASP A 200 -16.89 -12.39 1.14
C ASP A 200 -16.52 -12.41 -0.36
N MET A 201 -16.07 -11.28 -0.94
CA MET A 201 -15.61 -11.21 -2.33
C MET A 201 -14.13 -11.57 -2.46
N GLY A 202 -13.79 -12.34 -3.50
CA GLY A 202 -12.39 -12.64 -3.81
C GLY A 202 -11.64 -11.42 -4.37
N GLU A 203 -10.35 -11.29 -4.08
CA GLU A 203 -9.50 -10.16 -4.52
C GLU A 203 -9.57 -9.87 -6.03
N ARG A 204 -9.68 -10.92 -6.86
CA ARG A 204 -9.84 -10.78 -8.31
C ARG A 204 -11.13 -10.05 -8.69
N GLN A 205 -12.23 -10.35 -8.01
CA GLN A 205 -13.52 -9.72 -8.24
C GLN A 205 -13.50 -8.26 -7.76
N ILE A 206 -12.87 -7.99 -6.61
CA ILE A 206 -12.67 -6.62 -6.09
C ILE A 206 -11.85 -5.79 -7.09
N THR A 207 -10.71 -6.31 -7.53
CA THR A 207 -9.86 -5.64 -8.54
C THR A 207 -10.62 -5.39 -9.85
N GLN A 208 -11.44 -6.35 -10.28
CA GLN A 208 -12.28 -6.19 -11.48
C GLN A 208 -13.35 -5.11 -11.31
N LEU A 209 -14.03 -5.03 -10.15
CA LEU A 209 -14.99 -3.98 -9.82
C LEU A 209 -14.33 -2.61 -9.82
N ILE A 210 -13.20 -2.47 -9.11
CA ILE A 210 -12.45 -1.20 -9.02
C ILE A 210 -12.01 -0.77 -10.43
N ARG A 211 -11.53 -1.70 -11.25
CA ARG A 211 -11.14 -1.39 -12.64
C ARG A 211 -12.31 -0.89 -13.46
N ARG A 212 -13.51 -1.48 -13.31
CA ARG A 212 -14.73 -1.02 -14.01
C ARG A 212 -15.20 0.34 -13.51
N LEU A 213 -15.17 0.57 -12.20
CA LEU A 213 -15.52 1.85 -11.58
C LEU A 213 -14.66 3.01 -12.08
N ARG A 214 -13.37 2.77 -12.32
CA ARG A 214 -12.40 3.79 -12.76
C ARG A 214 -12.40 4.06 -14.26
N LYS A 215 -13.20 3.33 -15.06
CA LYS A 215 -13.26 3.56 -16.50
C LYS A 215 -13.84 4.95 -16.81
N PRO A 216 -13.30 5.68 -17.79
CA PRO A 216 -13.85 6.97 -18.22
C PRO A 216 -15.32 6.85 -18.65
N GLU A 217 -15.69 5.74 -19.29
CA GLU A 217 -17.07 5.47 -19.71
C GLU A 217 -18.07 5.44 -18.54
N ASN A 218 -17.61 5.14 -17.32
CA ASN A 218 -18.43 5.10 -16.11
C ASN A 218 -18.41 6.44 -15.33
N ALA A 219 -17.85 7.53 -15.86
CA ALA A 219 -17.77 8.80 -15.12
C ALA A 219 -19.14 9.31 -14.62
N ASN A 220 -20.20 9.07 -15.39
CA ASN A 220 -21.59 9.41 -15.04
C ASN A 220 -22.36 8.24 -14.40
N GLY A 221 -21.68 7.17 -13.96
CA GLY A 221 -22.34 6.00 -13.34
C GLY A 221 -23.21 5.17 -14.29
N SER A 222 -22.91 5.20 -15.59
CA SER A 222 -23.65 4.48 -16.65
C SER A 222 -23.52 2.95 -16.59
N ASP A 223 -22.38 2.42 -16.11
CA ASP A 223 -22.18 0.99 -15.86
C ASP A 223 -22.49 0.64 -14.41
N ILE A 224 -21.79 1.28 -13.46
CA ILE A 224 -21.95 1.06 -12.01
C ILE A 224 -22.31 2.40 -11.37
N ARG A 225 -23.54 2.46 -10.86
CA ARG A 225 -24.14 3.67 -10.28
C ARG A 225 -23.97 3.75 -8.77
N VAL A 226 -23.99 2.60 -8.09
CA VAL A 226 -23.93 2.55 -6.61
C VAL A 226 -22.75 1.72 -6.15
N ILE A 227 -21.96 2.25 -5.23
CA ILE A 227 -20.88 1.53 -4.55
C ILE A 227 -21.31 1.36 -3.10
N ILE A 228 -21.24 0.14 -2.58
CA ILE A 228 -21.59 -0.17 -1.20
C ILE A 228 -20.33 -0.68 -0.50
N GLY A 229 -19.90 0.01 0.54
CA GLY A 229 -18.68 -0.28 1.29
C GLY A 229 -18.94 -0.76 2.72
N SER A 230 -17.99 -1.52 3.24
CA SER A 230 -17.90 -1.96 4.65
C SER A 230 -16.49 -1.73 5.20
N PRO A 231 -16.28 -1.72 6.54
CA PRO A 231 -14.98 -1.52 7.18
C PRO A 231 -13.81 -2.30 6.58
N LEU A 232 -13.98 -3.61 6.34
CA LEU A 232 -12.90 -4.53 5.96
C LEU A 232 -12.36 -4.30 4.55
N ILE A 233 -13.21 -3.85 3.61
CA ILE A 233 -12.83 -3.67 2.20
C ILE A 233 -12.70 -2.21 1.80
N SER A 234 -13.24 -1.27 2.59
CA SER A 234 -13.15 0.16 2.27
C SER A 234 -11.79 0.78 2.64
N GLU A 235 -10.84 -0.01 3.12
CA GLU A 235 -9.47 0.41 3.38
C GLU A 235 -8.58 0.16 2.14
N GLY A 236 -7.81 1.16 1.72
CA GLY A 236 -6.90 1.03 0.57
C GLY A 236 -7.54 1.08 -0.83
N VAL A 237 -8.83 1.42 -0.95
CA VAL A 237 -9.52 1.54 -2.25
C VAL A 237 -9.79 2.99 -2.62
N ASP A 238 -9.53 3.36 -3.88
CA ASP A 238 -9.75 4.72 -4.38
C ASP A 238 -10.77 4.72 -5.51
N PHE A 239 -11.83 5.51 -5.35
CA PHE A 239 -12.88 5.70 -6.34
C PHE A 239 -12.67 7.01 -7.11
N LYS A 240 -13.18 7.05 -8.35
CA LYS A 240 -13.15 8.23 -9.22
C LYS A 240 -14.58 8.69 -9.49
N ASN A 241 -14.77 9.99 -9.67
CA ASN A 241 -16.04 10.61 -10.09
C ASN A 241 -17.25 10.31 -9.16
N VAL A 242 -16.99 10.12 -7.85
CA VAL A 242 -18.05 9.87 -6.85
C VAL A 242 -18.66 11.20 -6.42
N ARG A 243 -19.88 11.50 -6.87
CA ARG A 243 -20.55 12.78 -6.61
C ARG A 243 -21.46 12.77 -5.38
N GLN A 244 -21.73 11.59 -4.81
CA GLN A 244 -22.51 11.45 -3.59
C GLN A 244 -21.83 10.46 -2.65
N VAL A 245 -21.65 10.83 -1.38
CA VAL A 245 -21.19 9.93 -0.32
C VAL A 245 -22.22 9.90 0.79
N HIS A 246 -22.78 8.72 1.08
CA HIS A 246 -23.77 8.51 2.11
C HIS A 246 -23.17 7.66 3.24
N ILE A 247 -23.13 8.23 4.44
CA ILE A 247 -22.75 7.53 5.67
C ILE A 247 -24.04 7.14 6.38
N LEU A 248 -24.34 5.84 6.41
CA LEU A 248 -25.59 5.30 6.97
C LEU A 248 -25.65 5.40 8.49
N ASP A 249 -24.53 5.18 9.16
CA ASP A 249 -24.43 5.09 10.61
C ASP A 249 -23.20 5.85 11.14
N PRO A 250 -23.36 6.56 12.28
CA PRO A 250 -22.27 7.31 12.88
C PRO A 250 -21.18 6.40 13.45
N TRP A 251 -20.00 7.00 13.64
CA TRP A 251 -18.87 6.39 14.35
C TRP A 251 -18.46 7.28 15.51
N TYR A 252 -17.69 6.77 16.48
CA TYR A 252 -17.28 7.57 17.66
C TYR A 252 -16.22 8.66 17.35
N ASN A 253 -15.73 8.78 16.12
CA ASN A 253 -14.77 9.81 15.72
C ASN A 253 -14.93 10.21 14.25
N MET A 254 -14.69 11.49 13.96
CA MET A 254 -14.77 12.03 12.60
C MET A 254 -13.60 11.58 11.72
N SER A 255 -12.43 11.29 12.29
CA SER A 255 -11.24 10.89 11.53
C SER A 255 -11.50 9.67 10.63
N ARG A 256 -12.18 8.65 11.15
CA ARG A 256 -12.56 7.48 10.37
C ARG A 256 -13.58 7.82 9.29
N ILE A 257 -14.57 8.66 9.62
CA ILE A 257 -15.60 9.12 8.67
C ILE A 257 -14.93 9.88 7.50
N GLU A 258 -13.98 10.77 7.79
CA GLU A 258 -13.22 11.51 6.77
C GLU A 258 -12.31 10.61 5.95
N GLN A 259 -11.73 9.54 6.52
CA GLN A 259 -11.00 8.54 5.73
C GLN A 259 -11.93 7.81 4.74
N ILE A 260 -13.17 7.54 5.12
CA ILE A 260 -14.19 6.90 4.28
C ILE A 260 -14.65 7.86 3.18
N ILE A 261 -14.96 9.12 3.52
CA ILE A 261 -15.29 10.18 2.55
C ILE A 261 -14.12 10.37 1.58
N GLY A 262 -12.90 10.38 2.12
CA GLY A 262 -11.64 10.40 1.39
C GLY A 262 -11.42 9.20 0.46
N ARG A 263 -12.28 8.18 0.44
CA ARG A 263 -12.25 7.15 -0.61
C ARG A 263 -12.82 7.64 -1.94
N GLY A 264 -13.74 8.60 -1.90
CA GLY A 264 -14.32 9.28 -3.08
C GLY A 264 -13.77 10.67 -3.34
N LEU A 265 -13.44 11.44 -2.29
CA LEU A 265 -12.85 12.78 -2.39
C LEU A 265 -11.34 12.70 -2.20
N ARG A 266 -10.59 12.66 -3.30
CA ARG A 266 -9.11 12.71 -3.28
C ARG A 266 -8.58 13.64 -4.36
N THR A 267 -7.29 13.95 -4.25
CA THR A 267 -6.49 14.58 -5.29
C THR A 267 -6.80 13.96 -6.67
N CYS A 268 -7.23 14.81 -7.59
CA CYS A 268 -7.58 14.48 -8.96
C CYS A 268 -8.64 13.36 -9.10
N SER A 269 -9.51 13.14 -8.11
CA SER A 269 -10.52 12.07 -8.20
C SER A 269 -11.67 12.39 -9.17
N HIS A 270 -11.92 13.68 -9.44
CA HIS A 270 -13.00 14.17 -10.31
C HIS A 270 -12.48 14.85 -11.58
N SER A 271 -11.18 14.70 -11.92
CA SER A 271 -10.58 15.36 -13.08
C SER A 271 -11.19 14.97 -14.42
N GLY A 272 -11.95 13.87 -14.47
CA GLY A 272 -12.69 13.42 -15.66
C GLY A 272 -14.08 14.06 -15.82
N LEU A 273 -14.53 14.87 -14.86
CA LEU A 273 -15.81 15.57 -14.90
C LEU A 273 -15.64 17.03 -15.31
N PRO A 274 -16.66 17.66 -15.92
CA PRO A 274 -16.70 19.10 -16.13
C PRO A 274 -16.55 19.85 -14.81
N PHE A 275 -15.92 21.04 -14.82
CA PHE A 275 -15.63 21.83 -13.62
C PHE A 275 -16.86 22.06 -12.71
N GLU A 276 -18.03 22.32 -13.29
CA GLU A 276 -19.28 22.52 -12.56
C GLU A 276 -19.76 21.25 -11.83
N GLU A 277 -19.25 20.08 -12.20
CA GLU A 277 -19.60 18.77 -11.65
C GLU A 277 -18.45 18.14 -10.85
N GLN A 278 -17.32 18.84 -10.69
CA GLN A 278 -16.18 18.43 -9.85
C GLN A 278 -16.47 18.63 -8.36
N ASN A 279 -17.59 18.09 -7.92
CA ASN A 279 -18.07 18.18 -6.56
C ASN A 279 -18.58 16.84 -6.04
N CYS A 280 -18.63 16.73 -4.72
CA CYS A 280 -19.27 15.63 -4.03
C CYS A 280 -20.11 16.14 -2.85
N THR A 281 -21.37 15.70 -2.79
CA THR A 281 -22.24 15.96 -1.63
C THR A 281 -22.08 14.84 -0.59
N VAL A 282 -21.80 15.21 0.67
CA VAL A 282 -21.65 14.27 1.78
C VAL A 282 -22.90 14.27 2.64
N TYR A 283 -23.53 13.10 2.80
CA TYR A 283 -24.74 12.90 3.57
C TYR A 283 -24.43 12.08 4.83
N LEU A 284 -24.61 12.69 5.99
CA LEU A 284 -24.53 12.03 7.29
C LEU A 284 -25.96 11.71 7.75
N HIS A 285 -26.39 10.45 7.59
CA HIS A 285 -27.79 10.07 7.80
C HIS A 285 -28.13 9.82 9.26
N THR A 286 -29.27 10.33 9.68
CA THR A 286 -29.84 10.19 11.02
C THR A 286 -31.34 9.93 10.94
N VAL A 287 -31.89 9.34 11.99
CA VAL A 287 -33.34 9.20 12.15
C VAL A 287 -33.91 10.20 13.14
N ARG A 288 -35.16 10.64 12.96
CA ARG A 288 -35.91 11.44 13.93
C ARG A 288 -37.34 10.95 14.12
N PHE A 289 -37.89 11.24 15.28
CA PHE A 289 -39.33 11.15 15.52
C PHE A 289 -40.01 12.39 14.93
N ALA A 290 -41.08 12.20 14.15
CA ALA A 290 -41.87 13.32 13.64
C ALA A 290 -42.61 14.06 14.77
N ASP A 291 -43.08 13.31 15.77
CA ASP A 291 -43.98 13.82 16.83
C ASP A 291 -43.26 14.16 18.14
N SER A 292 -41.93 14.10 18.17
CA SER A 292 -41.14 14.32 19.39
C SER A 292 -39.87 15.11 19.11
N LYS A 293 -39.52 16.00 20.05
CA LYS A 293 -38.26 16.74 20.08
C LYS A 293 -37.13 15.99 20.80
N LYS A 294 -37.35 14.73 21.16
CA LYS A 294 -36.32 13.85 21.70
C LYS A 294 -35.29 13.50 20.63
N GLU A 295 -34.02 13.50 21.01
CA GLU A 295 -32.89 13.09 20.19
C GLU A 295 -32.88 11.56 20.01
N THR A 296 -32.56 11.09 18.80
CA THR A 296 -32.31 9.67 18.56
C THR A 296 -30.85 9.31 18.78
N TYR A 297 -30.54 8.03 18.87
CA TYR A 297 -29.19 7.56 19.16
C TYR A 297 -28.14 7.99 18.12
N ASP A 298 -28.53 8.15 16.85
CA ASP A 298 -27.60 8.65 15.82
C ASP A 298 -27.20 10.10 16.07
N GLU A 299 -28.19 10.96 16.36
CA GLU A 299 -27.96 12.38 16.60
C GLU A 299 -27.13 12.60 17.86
N TYR A 300 -27.46 11.86 18.92
CA TYR A 300 -26.69 11.83 20.16
C TYR A 300 -25.23 11.46 19.89
N ALA A 301 -24.99 10.44 19.07
CA ALA A 301 -23.63 10.01 18.75
C ALA A 301 -22.83 11.08 17.97
N TYR A 302 -23.46 11.74 16.99
CA TYR A 302 -22.80 12.84 16.27
C TYR A 302 -22.50 14.03 17.18
N ARG A 303 -23.43 14.42 18.06
CA ARG A 303 -23.26 15.56 18.96
C ARG A 303 -22.23 15.29 20.06
N VAL A 304 -22.39 14.19 20.80
CA VAL A 304 -21.62 13.91 22.02
C VAL A 304 -20.27 13.26 21.72
N TYR A 305 -20.20 12.33 20.77
CA TYR A 305 -18.95 11.62 20.48
C TYR A 305 -18.17 12.27 19.34
N VAL A 306 -18.82 12.57 18.22
CA VAL A 306 -18.11 13.06 17.02
C VAL A 306 -17.68 14.51 17.17
N GLU A 307 -18.61 15.44 17.40
CA GLU A 307 -18.25 16.87 17.47
C GLU A 307 -17.33 17.18 18.64
N ALA A 308 -17.64 16.70 19.85
CA ALA A 308 -16.82 16.97 21.03
C ALA A 308 -15.37 16.49 20.87
N LYS A 309 -15.18 15.26 20.38
CA LYS A 309 -13.84 14.70 20.13
C LYS A 309 -13.12 15.44 19.01
N THR A 310 -13.83 15.81 17.95
CA THR A 310 -13.23 16.44 16.77
C THR A 310 -12.83 17.89 17.04
N ALA A 311 -13.61 18.63 17.83
CA ALA A 311 -13.23 19.95 18.31
C ALA A 311 -11.94 19.91 19.15
N GLY A 312 -11.74 18.88 19.97
CA GLY A 312 -10.48 18.65 20.68
C GLY A 312 -9.31 18.36 19.73
N ILE A 313 -9.53 17.52 18.71
CA ILE A 313 -8.52 17.21 17.69
C ILE A 313 -8.17 18.46 16.87
N ALA A 314 -9.14 19.32 16.55
CA ALA A 314 -8.92 20.56 15.80
C ALA A 314 -7.94 21.49 16.52
N LYS A 315 -8.14 21.71 17.83
CA LYS A 315 -7.22 22.49 18.67
C LYS A 315 -5.79 21.93 18.63
N VAL A 316 -5.63 20.61 18.79
CA VAL A 316 -4.30 19.97 18.72
C VAL A 316 -3.70 20.11 17.31
N LYS A 317 -4.49 19.91 16.26
CA LYS A 317 -4.06 20.06 14.87
C LYS A 317 -3.59 21.49 14.58
N ARG A 318 -4.25 22.49 15.15
CA ARG A 318 -3.83 23.88 15.06
C ARG A 318 -2.47 24.11 15.73
N VAL A 319 -2.28 23.62 16.95
CA VAL A 319 -0.98 23.68 17.65
C VAL A 319 0.12 23.01 16.82
N LEU A 320 -0.18 21.84 16.21
CA LEU A 320 0.74 21.14 15.32
C LEU A 320 1.12 21.98 14.11
N ALA A 321 0.14 22.62 13.45
CA ALA A 321 0.37 23.45 12.28
C ALA A 321 1.17 24.72 12.61
N GLU A 322 0.84 25.39 13.72
CA GLU A 322 1.51 26.63 14.15
C GLU A 322 2.95 26.37 14.57
N SER A 323 3.24 25.22 15.19
CA SER A 323 4.55 24.90 15.73
C SER A 323 5.41 24.02 14.82
N ALA A 324 4.94 23.64 13.62
CA ALA A 324 5.70 22.81 12.70
C ALA A 324 7.05 23.44 12.30
N VAL A 325 8.06 22.59 12.07
CA VAL A 325 9.42 23.00 11.66
C VAL A 325 9.42 23.85 10.39
N ASP A 326 8.49 23.56 9.49
CA ASP A 326 8.31 24.17 8.18
C ASP A 326 7.12 25.14 8.13
N CYS A 327 6.59 25.58 9.28
CA CYS A 327 5.43 26.47 9.30
C CYS A 327 5.67 27.73 8.46
N THR A 328 6.84 28.37 8.60
CA THR A 328 7.17 29.62 7.90
C THR A 328 7.37 29.44 6.41
N THR A 329 8.00 28.33 5.98
CA THR A 329 8.23 28.03 4.57
C THR A 329 6.96 27.55 3.87
N GLN A 330 6.08 26.86 4.60
CA GLN A 330 4.87 26.23 4.07
C GLN A 330 3.60 27.06 4.30
N ILE A 331 3.71 28.29 4.81
CA ILE A 331 2.57 29.14 5.16
C ILE A 331 1.62 29.36 3.98
N ALA A 332 2.15 29.56 2.76
CA ALA A 332 1.37 29.78 1.55
C ALA A 332 0.56 28.53 1.11
N THR A 333 1.03 27.34 1.46
CA THR A 333 0.33 26.08 1.17
C THR A 333 -0.72 25.76 2.25
N ASN A 334 -0.40 26.09 3.50
CA ASN A 334 -1.24 25.77 4.65
C ASN A 334 -2.36 26.78 4.88
N GLN A 335 -2.13 28.06 4.56
CA GLN A 335 -3.09 29.14 4.68
C GLN A 335 -3.42 29.70 3.30
N LEU A 336 -4.70 29.61 2.92
CA LEU A 336 -5.20 30.22 1.69
C LEU A 336 -5.42 31.72 1.92
N PRO A 337 -5.16 32.57 0.91
CA PRO A 337 -5.51 33.99 0.94
C PRO A 337 -7.00 34.21 1.22
N GLU A 338 -7.36 35.27 1.93
CA GLU A 338 -8.75 35.62 2.25
C GLU A 338 -9.59 35.84 0.98
N ASP A 339 -9.02 36.48 -0.03
CA ASP A 339 -9.66 36.68 -1.34
C ASP A 339 -10.09 35.35 -1.97
N TRP A 340 -9.26 34.31 -1.85
CA TRP A 340 -9.58 32.98 -2.36
C TRP A 340 -10.67 32.30 -1.53
N LEU A 341 -10.63 32.46 -0.20
CA LEU A 341 -11.66 31.90 0.68
C LEU A 341 -13.04 32.51 0.43
N SER A 342 -13.08 33.80 0.05
CA SER A 342 -14.31 34.52 -0.27
C SER A 342 -14.81 34.31 -1.71
N LEU A 343 -14.00 33.67 -2.56
CA LEU A 343 -14.33 33.46 -3.97
C LEU A 343 -15.57 32.58 -4.11
N MET A 344 -16.59 33.13 -4.79
CA MET A 344 -17.85 32.46 -5.05
C MET A 344 -17.73 31.53 -6.25
N ILE A 345 -17.85 30.22 -6.01
CA ILE A 345 -17.66 29.19 -7.03
C ILE A 345 -19.02 28.52 -7.32
N PRO A 346 -19.53 28.59 -8.57
CA PRO A 346 -20.74 27.90 -8.96
C PRO A 346 -20.47 26.40 -9.14
N GLN A 347 -21.29 25.57 -8.52
CA GLN A 347 -21.19 24.11 -8.59
C GLN A 347 -22.59 23.51 -8.77
N LYS A 348 -22.74 22.59 -9.73
CA LYS A 348 -23.98 21.88 -9.98
C LYS A 348 -24.08 20.67 -9.07
N ARG A 349 -25.18 20.58 -8.32
CA ARG A 349 -25.46 19.50 -7.38
C ARG A 349 -26.05 18.29 -8.08
N ALA A 350 -25.71 17.08 -7.62
CA ALA A 350 -26.01 15.84 -8.34
C ALA A 350 -27.49 15.41 -8.21
N GLN A 351 -28.06 15.51 -7.01
CA GLN A 351 -29.39 15.00 -6.66
C GLN A 351 -30.57 15.83 -7.18
N ASP A 352 -30.42 17.13 -7.37
CA ASP A 352 -31.49 18.04 -7.81
C ASP A 352 -31.14 18.83 -9.08
N GLY A 353 -29.90 18.69 -9.58
CA GLY A 353 -29.39 19.43 -10.73
C GLY A 353 -29.26 20.93 -10.52
N LYS A 354 -29.45 21.45 -9.29
CA LYS A 354 -29.40 22.89 -9.02
C LYS A 354 -27.96 23.39 -8.97
N THR A 355 -27.73 24.57 -9.53
CA THR A 355 -26.47 25.28 -9.38
C THR A 355 -26.44 25.99 -8.03
N VAL A 356 -25.45 25.65 -7.22
CA VAL A 356 -25.20 26.21 -5.89
C VAL A 356 -23.91 27.00 -5.96
N THR A 357 -23.99 28.29 -5.67
CA THR A 357 -22.83 29.18 -5.62
C THR A 357 -22.49 29.46 -4.18
N MET A 358 -21.27 29.10 -3.76
CA MET A 358 -20.80 29.23 -2.38
C MET A 358 -19.34 29.70 -2.35
N PRO A 359 -18.90 30.35 -1.25
CA PRO A 359 -17.50 30.70 -1.08
C PRO A 359 -16.63 29.45 -0.94
N LEU A 360 -15.38 29.49 -1.39
CA LEU A 360 -14.44 28.36 -1.31
C LEU A 360 -14.28 27.80 0.12
N SER A 361 -14.35 28.68 1.13
CA SER A 361 -14.30 28.32 2.55
C SER A 361 -15.43 27.36 2.97
N ALA A 362 -16.60 27.49 2.36
CA ALA A 362 -17.76 26.62 2.63
C ALA A 362 -17.78 25.34 1.78
N LEU A 363 -16.87 25.21 0.81
CA LEU A 363 -16.73 24.05 -0.08
C LEU A 363 -15.62 23.07 0.37
N SER A 364 -15.01 23.31 1.53
CA SER A 364 -13.97 22.46 2.14
C SER A 364 -14.54 21.59 3.27
N ALA A 365 -13.76 20.64 3.80
CA ALA A 365 -14.18 19.91 4.99
C ALA A 365 -14.36 20.83 6.22
N PRO A 366 -15.28 20.49 7.15
CA PRO A 366 -15.48 21.26 8.37
C PRO A 366 -14.22 21.25 9.24
N THR A 367 -13.82 22.44 9.72
CA THR A 367 -12.64 22.63 10.58
C THR A 367 -12.91 22.34 12.05
N PHE A 368 -14.18 22.36 12.49
CA PHE A 368 -14.61 22.21 13.88
C PHE A 368 -14.02 23.27 14.83
N GLU A 369 -13.70 24.44 14.28
CA GLU A 369 -13.32 25.63 15.02
C GLU A 369 -14.27 26.78 14.67
N ASP A 370 -14.49 27.69 15.61
CA ASP A 370 -15.29 28.88 15.38
C ASP A 370 -14.47 29.89 14.53
N GLY A 371 -14.92 30.12 13.29
CA GLY A 371 -14.27 31.03 12.33
C GLY A 371 -13.15 30.39 11.51
N ASN A 372 -12.42 31.22 10.76
CA ASN A 372 -11.22 30.85 10.01
C ASN A 372 -10.00 31.59 10.60
N PRO A 373 -9.45 31.15 11.74
CA PRO A 373 -8.28 31.78 12.31
C PRO A 373 -7.09 31.67 11.35
N SER A 374 -6.34 32.76 11.18
CA SER A 374 -5.09 32.76 10.42
C SER A 374 -4.04 31.89 11.13
N LEU A 375 -3.21 31.21 10.34
CA LEU A 375 -2.12 30.40 10.86
C LEU A 375 -0.98 31.33 11.27
N VAL A 376 -0.67 31.37 12.56
CA VAL A 376 0.44 32.18 13.09
C VAL A 376 1.54 31.23 13.52
N CYS A 377 2.67 31.25 12.81
CA CYS A 377 3.78 30.37 13.13
C CYS A 377 4.41 30.73 14.47
N TYR A 378 4.60 29.71 15.30
CA TYR A 378 5.24 29.82 16.58
C TYR A 378 6.76 29.93 16.39
N ALA A 379 7.32 31.10 16.70
CA ALA A 379 8.75 31.33 16.61
C ALA A 379 9.46 30.85 17.90
N HIS A 380 9.91 29.60 17.93
CA HIS A 380 10.88 29.16 18.93
C HIS A 380 12.26 29.17 18.30
N THR A 381 12.96 30.31 18.35
CA THR A 381 14.39 30.34 18.03
C THR A 381 15.13 31.09 19.12
N SER A 382 15.82 30.35 19.98
CA SER A 382 17.13 30.80 20.41
C SER A 382 18.07 30.48 19.25
N PRO A 383 18.82 31.44 18.69
CA PRO A 383 19.86 31.10 17.72
C PRO A 383 20.80 30.08 18.35
N ALA A 384 21.04 28.95 17.67
CA ALA A 384 22.08 28.03 18.08
C ALA A 384 23.43 28.78 18.09
N ASP A 385 24.31 28.45 19.03
CA ASP A 385 25.66 29.00 19.05
C ASP A 385 26.33 28.74 17.69
N ALA A 386 26.91 29.78 17.10
CA ALA A 386 27.48 29.73 15.75
C ALA A 386 28.60 28.67 15.59
N SER A 387 29.09 28.10 16.69
CA SER A 387 30.08 27.02 16.73
C SER A 387 29.52 25.62 16.49
N GLU A 388 28.20 25.39 16.62
CA GLU A 388 27.57 24.08 16.37
C GLU A 388 26.70 24.04 15.10
N TYR A 389 26.43 25.20 14.49
CA TYR A 389 25.60 25.27 13.29
C TYR A 389 26.37 24.83 12.03
N VAL A 390 26.21 23.57 11.66
CA VAL A 390 26.61 23.05 10.35
C VAL A 390 25.51 23.38 9.35
N ARG A 391 25.86 24.12 8.29
CA ARG A 391 24.91 24.49 7.24
C ARG A 391 24.30 23.24 6.58
N PRO A 392 22.99 23.24 6.25
CA PRO A 392 22.38 22.13 5.52
C PRO A 392 22.93 22.05 4.09
N LEU A 393 23.06 20.84 3.57
CA LEU A 393 23.62 20.54 2.24
C LEU A 393 22.95 21.36 1.11
N SER A 394 21.66 21.65 1.24
CA SER A 394 20.92 22.49 0.28
C SER A 394 21.58 23.85 0.05
N SER A 395 22.10 24.48 1.11
CA SER A 395 22.77 25.78 1.02
C SER A 395 24.13 25.73 0.32
N TYR A 396 24.75 24.55 0.22
CA TYR A 396 25.96 24.32 -0.59
C TYR A 396 25.58 24.20 -2.07
N LEU A 397 24.42 23.59 -2.36
CA LEU A 397 23.93 23.36 -3.73
C LEU A 397 23.40 24.63 -4.39
N ASP A 398 22.88 25.60 -3.63
CA ASP A 398 22.34 26.87 -4.15
C ASP A 398 23.39 27.70 -4.93
N VAL A 399 24.68 27.56 -4.58
CA VAL A 399 25.80 28.26 -5.23
C VAL A 399 26.62 27.35 -6.16
N ARG A 400 26.19 26.10 -6.36
CA ARG A 400 26.95 25.09 -7.12
C ARG A 400 27.26 25.56 -8.53
N ASP A 401 26.25 26.01 -9.26
CA ASP A 401 26.41 26.33 -10.67
C ASP A 401 27.35 27.54 -10.86
N GLU A 402 27.26 28.56 -9.98
CA GLU A 402 28.18 29.72 -9.98
C GLU A 402 29.63 29.31 -9.71
N ILE A 403 29.85 28.38 -8.77
CA ILE A 403 31.19 27.90 -8.43
C ILE A 403 31.75 26.99 -9.53
N PHE A 404 30.91 26.18 -10.17
CA PHE A 404 31.31 25.31 -11.27
C PHE A 404 31.75 26.12 -12.50
N ASP A 405 31.02 27.18 -12.84
CA ASP A 405 31.41 28.09 -13.93
C ASP A 405 32.79 28.74 -13.63
N LYS A 406 33.02 29.20 -12.39
CA LYS A 406 34.33 29.74 -11.99
C LYS A 406 35.44 28.69 -12.04
N ILE A 407 35.16 27.44 -11.69
CA ILE A 407 36.14 26.35 -11.79
C ILE A 407 36.50 26.09 -13.26
N VAL A 408 35.52 26.07 -14.17
CA VAL A 408 35.77 25.92 -15.62
C VAL A 408 36.71 27.03 -16.11
N ASP A 409 36.44 28.29 -15.76
CA ASP A 409 37.25 29.45 -16.16
C ASP A 409 38.67 29.43 -15.59
N LEU A 410 38.85 28.94 -14.35
CA LEU A 410 40.16 28.84 -13.71
C LEU A 410 41.02 27.77 -14.39
N PHE A 411 40.41 26.62 -14.73
CA PHE A 411 41.12 25.50 -15.34
C PHE A 411 41.41 25.69 -16.83
N GLU A 412 40.66 26.56 -17.52
CA GLU A 412 41.00 27.02 -18.88
C GLU A 412 42.30 27.85 -18.90
N LYS A 413 42.58 28.59 -17.82
CA LYS A 413 43.78 29.44 -17.72
C LYS A 413 45.00 28.72 -17.16
N LYS A 414 44.78 27.76 -16.25
CA LYS A 414 45.84 27.02 -15.55
C LYS A 414 45.35 25.62 -15.20
N GLU A 415 46.10 24.60 -15.61
CA GLU A 415 45.67 23.20 -15.51
C GLU A 415 45.80 22.59 -14.11
N LEU A 416 46.51 23.26 -13.18
CA LEU A 416 46.81 22.76 -11.84
C LEU A 416 46.60 23.81 -10.76
N TRP A 417 45.90 23.41 -9.70
CA TRP A 417 45.59 24.25 -8.55
C TRP A 417 45.75 23.48 -7.25
N THR A 418 46.35 24.09 -6.23
CA THR A 418 46.30 23.53 -4.88
C THR A 418 44.98 23.89 -4.22
N GLN A 419 44.56 23.13 -3.21
CA GLN A 419 43.36 23.44 -2.44
C GLN A 419 43.41 24.87 -1.84
N ALA A 420 44.57 25.30 -1.35
CA ALA A 420 44.76 26.65 -0.81
C ALA A 420 44.54 27.73 -1.87
N ASP A 421 45.06 27.53 -3.09
CA ASP A 421 44.88 28.48 -4.19
C ASP A 421 43.39 28.59 -4.60
N LEU A 422 42.67 27.45 -4.65
CA LEU A 422 41.25 27.45 -5.00
C LEU A 422 40.39 28.18 -3.96
N LEU A 423 40.72 28.01 -2.67
CA LEU A 423 40.06 28.72 -1.57
C LEU A 423 40.25 30.23 -1.68
N GLU A 424 41.45 30.68 -2.05
CA GLU A 424 41.76 32.09 -2.23
C GLU A 424 41.06 32.69 -3.47
N GLN A 425 40.98 31.95 -4.57
CA GLN A 425 40.37 32.42 -5.82
C GLN A 425 38.84 32.46 -5.78
N LEU A 426 38.20 31.45 -5.16
CA LEU A 426 36.74 31.33 -5.19
C LEU A 426 36.05 32.23 -4.15
N LYS A 427 36.73 32.67 -3.08
CA LYS A 427 36.21 33.60 -2.05
C LYS A 427 34.88 33.17 -1.40
N TYR A 428 34.67 31.87 -1.20
CA TYR A 428 33.55 31.33 -0.41
C TYR A 428 34.05 30.68 0.89
N SER A 429 33.13 30.24 1.75
CA SER A 429 33.46 29.45 2.94
C SER A 429 34.28 28.20 2.56
N PRO A 430 35.34 27.85 3.31
CA PRO A 430 36.21 26.73 2.97
C PRO A 430 35.49 25.39 2.79
N ASP A 431 34.48 25.14 3.62
CA ASP A 431 33.69 23.91 3.57
C ASP A 431 32.85 23.83 2.29
N VAL A 432 32.34 24.98 1.81
CA VAL A 432 31.51 25.07 0.60
C VAL A 432 32.36 24.80 -0.63
N VAL A 433 33.52 25.45 -0.73
CA VAL A 433 34.45 25.23 -1.84
C VAL A 433 34.94 23.79 -1.85
N THR A 434 35.34 23.26 -0.70
CA THR A 434 35.86 21.88 -0.62
C THR A 434 34.81 20.86 -1.06
N TYR A 435 33.59 20.96 -0.52
CA TYR A 435 32.48 20.07 -0.90
C TYR A 435 32.17 20.12 -2.41
N LEU A 436 32.10 21.32 -2.99
CA LEU A 436 31.72 21.49 -4.39
C LEU A 436 32.84 21.09 -5.35
N VAL A 437 34.11 21.36 -5.03
CA VAL A 437 35.25 20.89 -5.84
C VAL A 437 35.33 19.37 -5.78
N GLU A 438 35.10 18.74 -4.63
CA GLU A 438 34.98 17.28 -4.52
C GLU A 438 33.80 16.74 -5.32
N SER A 439 32.65 17.42 -5.30
CA SER A 439 31.50 17.04 -6.13
C SER A 439 31.81 17.17 -7.62
N ALA A 440 32.55 18.21 -8.04
CA ALA A 440 32.99 18.37 -9.43
C ALA A 440 33.92 17.24 -9.89
N VAL A 441 34.80 16.75 -9.01
CA VAL A 441 35.64 15.57 -9.28
C VAL A 441 34.77 14.31 -9.38
N ARG A 442 33.86 14.08 -8.43
CA ARG A 442 32.99 12.90 -8.35
C ARG A 442 31.99 12.82 -9.51
N GLU A 443 31.43 13.95 -9.91
CA GLU A 443 30.45 14.05 -11.02
C GLU A 443 31.13 14.13 -12.39
N HIS A 444 32.47 14.07 -12.43
CA HIS A 444 33.25 14.18 -13.66
C HIS A 444 32.91 15.45 -14.46
N LEU A 445 32.90 16.61 -13.78
CA LEU A 445 32.65 17.90 -14.41
C LEU A 445 33.56 18.09 -15.62
N LYS A 446 32.94 18.32 -16.77
CA LYS A 446 33.66 18.53 -18.04
C LYS A 446 34.23 19.93 -18.06
N ILE A 447 35.56 20.01 -18.13
CA ILE A 447 36.30 21.27 -18.21
C ILE A 447 37.13 21.30 -19.48
N LYS A 448 37.57 22.49 -19.87
CA LYS A 448 38.49 22.70 -21.00
C LYS A 448 39.84 23.14 -20.47
N ASP A 449 40.91 22.70 -21.12
CA ASP A 449 42.25 23.23 -20.88
C ASP A 449 42.54 24.44 -21.77
N SER A 450 43.71 25.04 -21.57
CA SER A 450 44.21 26.19 -22.34
C SER A 450 44.35 25.93 -23.86
N SER A 451 44.37 24.65 -24.26
CA SER A 451 44.46 24.20 -25.66
C SER A 451 43.11 23.82 -26.27
N GLY A 452 42.01 23.92 -25.50
CA GLY A 452 40.66 23.59 -25.92
C GLY A 452 40.30 22.11 -25.86
N ARG A 453 41.14 21.25 -25.27
CA ARG A 453 40.83 19.82 -25.05
C ARG A 453 39.81 19.67 -23.94
N ILE A 454 38.89 18.72 -24.10
CA ILE A 454 37.84 18.43 -23.13
C ILE A 454 38.32 17.31 -22.20
N GLY A 455 38.27 17.56 -20.89
CA GLY A 455 38.70 16.63 -19.86
C GLY A 455 37.88 16.77 -18.58
N THR A 456 38.34 16.11 -17.52
CA THR A 456 37.70 16.10 -16.20
C THR A 456 38.67 16.54 -15.11
N LEU A 457 38.17 16.90 -13.93
CA LEU A 457 39.00 17.17 -12.76
C LEU A 457 39.45 15.88 -12.06
N GLU A 458 40.69 15.87 -11.58
CA GLU A 458 41.24 14.81 -10.74
C GLU A 458 41.92 15.43 -9.51
N ASN A 459 41.75 14.81 -8.34
CA ASN A 459 42.43 15.21 -7.10
C ASN A 459 43.49 14.16 -6.73
N ARG A 460 44.74 14.61 -6.50
CA ARG A 460 45.81 13.80 -5.94
C ARG A 460 46.43 14.52 -4.75
N GLY A 461 46.15 14.04 -3.53
CA GLY A 461 46.76 14.55 -2.31
C GLY A 461 46.53 16.04 -2.02
N GLY A 462 45.37 16.60 -2.42
CA GLY A 462 45.04 18.02 -2.22
C GLY A 462 45.44 18.94 -3.38
N VAL A 463 45.92 18.37 -4.49
CA VAL A 463 46.19 19.07 -5.75
C VAL A 463 45.15 18.65 -6.79
N TYR A 464 44.47 19.65 -7.35
CA TYR A 464 43.45 19.47 -8.38
C TYR A 464 44.05 19.75 -9.75
N ALA A 465 43.90 18.80 -10.67
CA ALA A 465 44.50 18.84 -11.99
C ALA A 465 43.52 18.48 -13.10
N PHE A 466 43.67 19.12 -14.26
CA PHE A 466 42.98 18.74 -15.49
C PHE A 466 43.44 17.36 -15.97
N LYS A 467 42.50 16.45 -16.24
CA LYS A 467 42.73 15.12 -16.79
C LYS A 467 42.13 15.01 -18.19
N PRO A 468 42.94 14.82 -19.25
CA PRO A 468 42.45 14.57 -20.60
C PRO A 468 41.57 13.31 -20.66
N ARG A 469 40.53 13.33 -21.50
CA ARG A 469 39.56 12.23 -21.62
C ARG A 469 40.19 10.88 -21.99
N ASP A 470 41.29 10.89 -22.74
CA ASP A 470 41.87 9.70 -23.35
C ASP A 470 43.05 9.10 -22.55
N ILE A 471 43.37 9.65 -21.36
CA ILE A 471 44.53 9.22 -20.55
C ILE A 471 44.10 8.89 -19.11
N GLN A 472 44.33 7.65 -18.67
CA GLN A 472 43.97 7.19 -17.33
C GLN A 472 44.87 7.75 -16.22
N ASP A 473 46.17 7.88 -16.46
CA ASP A 473 47.15 8.43 -15.50
C ASP A 473 48.00 9.52 -16.14
N ALA A 474 47.39 10.70 -16.32
CA ALA A 474 48.04 11.78 -17.05
C ALA A 474 49.24 12.34 -16.26
N THR A 475 50.44 12.26 -16.84
CA THR A 475 51.64 12.93 -16.30
C THR A 475 51.53 14.45 -16.49
N MET A 476 52.35 15.24 -15.78
CA MET A 476 52.42 16.70 -15.98
C MET A 476 52.65 17.10 -17.44
N PHE A 477 53.43 16.30 -18.17
CA PHE A 477 53.70 16.51 -19.59
C PHE A 477 52.44 16.32 -20.44
N GLU A 478 51.70 15.23 -20.23
CA GLU A 478 50.45 14.93 -20.96
C GLU A 478 49.32 15.93 -20.69
N ARG A 479 49.33 16.53 -19.49
CA ARG A 479 48.38 17.58 -19.11
C ARG A 479 48.67 18.91 -19.81
N SER A 480 49.95 19.25 -20.01
CA SER A 480 50.40 20.54 -20.55
C SER A 480 50.74 20.57 -22.05
N VAL A 481 50.98 19.40 -22.67
CA VAL A 481 51.41 19.27 -24.07
C VAL A 481 50.34 18.55 -24.90
N ALA A 482 50.04 19.06 -26.11
CA ALA A 482 49.15 18.40 -27.06
C ALA A 482 49.77 17.11 -27.60
N ASP A 483 49.06 15.98 -27.54
CA ASP A 483 49.58 14.69 -28.01
C ASP A 483 49.80 14.68 -29.52
N THR A 484 51.07 14.55 -29.94
CA THR A 484 51.42 13.94 -31.22
C THR A 484 51.57 12.44 -31.00
N ALA A 485 50.81 11.64 -31.75
CA ALA A 485 50.58 10.22 -31.54
C ALA A 485 51.79 9.32 -31.91
N ASP A 486 52.89 9.36 -31.15
CA ASP A 486 53.95 8.36 -31.28
C ASP A 486 54.60 7.97 -29.94
N GLY A 487 54.33 6.73 -29.52
CA GLY A 487 55.24 5.91 -28.71
C GLY A 487 55.08 5.96 -27.19
N ARG A 488 54.30 5.05 -26.61
CA ARG A 488 54.45 4.65 -25.20
C ARG A 488 54.34 3.13 -25.01
N VAL A 489 55.27 2.58 -24.23
CA VAL A 489 55.34 1.18 -23.77
C VAL A 489 54.98 1.16 -22.29
N GLN A 490 54.09 0.25 -21.87
CA GLN A 490 53.64 0.10 -20.48
C GLN A 490 54.55 -0.83 -19.67
N VAL A 491 54.77 -0.47 -18.41
CA VAL A 491 55.35 -1.31 -17.36
C VAL A 491 54.45 -1.21 -16.13
N ASP A 492 54.04 -2.35 -15.58
CA ASP A 492 53.11 -2.44 -14.45
C ASP A 492 53.84 -2.51 -13.09
N VAL A 493 53.26 -1.86 -12.08
CA VAL A 493 53.62 -2.01 -10.66
C VAL A 493 52.33 -2.11 -9.82
N PRO A 494 52.23 -3.03 -8.82
CA PRO A 494 51.00 -3.29 -8.08
C PRO A 494 50.80 -2.36 -6.86
N THR A 495 49.54 -2.19 -6.44
CA THR A 495 49.12 -1.27 -5.37
C THR A 495 48.48 -2.01 -4.19
N ASP A 496 48.91 -1.73 -2.96
CA ASP A 496 48.32 -2.21 -1.70
C ASP A 496 47.31 -1.18 -1.14
N GLU A 497 46.19 -1.65 -0.56
CA GLU A 497 45.20 -0.83 0.17
C GLU A 497 45.10 -1.21 1.66
N LEU A 498 44.93 -0.19 2.53
CA LEU A 498 44.70 -0.31 3.99
C LEU A 498 43.20 -0.23 4.33
N PRO A 499 42.73 -0.87 5.42
CA PRO A 499 41.30 -1.05 5.71
C PRO A 499 40.71 0.02 6.66
N PRO A 500 39.38 0.24 6.64
CA PRO A 500 38.68 1.10 7.58
C PRO A 500 38.12 0.35 8.84
N PRO A 501 37.77 1.09 9.91
CA PRO A 501 37.60 0.56 11.28
C PRO A 501 36.20 -0.02 11.60
N PRO A 502 36.05 -0.79 12.69
CA PRO A 502 34.90 -1.69 12.88
C PRO A 502 33.75 -1.06 13.68
N ALA A 503 32.52 -1.48 13.34
CA ALA A 503 31.32 -1.26 14.14
C ALA A 503 31.05 -2.46 15.08
N VAL A 504 30.50 -2.17 16.25
CA VAL A 504 30.28 -3.10 17.38
C VAL A 504 29.29 -4.23 17.00
N PRO A 505 29.67 -5.52 17.11
CA PRO A 505 28.84 -6.64 16.66
C PRO A 505 27.82 -7.10 17.70
N LYS A 506 26.59 -7.38 17.25
CA LYS A 506 25.71 -8.36 17.93
C LYS A 506 26.37 -9.74 17.83
N ALA A 507 26.25 -10.56 18.87
CA ALA A 507 26.82 -11.90 18.90
C ALA A 507 26.27 -12.72 17.72
N LYS A 508 27.15 -13.11 16.79
CA LYS A 508 26.81 -13.87 15.59
C LYS A 508 26.42 -15.30 15.98
N THR A 509 25.23 -15.75 15.57
CA THR A 509 24.81 -17.14 15.76
C THR A 509 25.64 -18.04 14.85
N THR A 510 26.38 -19.01 15.41
CA THR A 510 27.18 -19.96 14.62
C THR A 510 26.39 -21.25 14.37
N ILE A 511 26.73 -21.97 13.29
CA ILE A 511 26.10 -23.26 12.94
C ILE A 511 26.18 -24.25 14.12
N GLU A 512 27.28 -24.22 14.89
CA GLU A 512 27.48 -25.06 16.07
C GLU A 512 26.47 -24.73 17.19
N THR A 513 26.18 -23.45 17.42
CA THR A 513 25.15 -23.04 18.38
C THR A 513 23.75 -23.47 17.96
N LEU A 514 23.43 -23.38 16.65
CA LEU A 514 22.15 -23.85 16.10
C LEU A 514 21.99 -25.37 16.22
N ARG A 515 23.07 -26.13 16.00
CA ARG A 515 23.07 -27.59 16.20
C ARG A 515 22.81 -27.96 17.67
N ALA A 516 23.36 -27.19 18.60
CA ALA A 516 23.16 -27.43 20.03
C ALA A 516 21.76 -27.02 20.53
N SER A 517 21.18 -25.96 19.96
CA SER A 517 19.89 -25.42 20.39
C SER A 517 18.68 -26.07 19.72
N HIS A 518 18.81 -26.53 18.48
CA HIS A 518 17.67 -27.07 17.72
C HIS A 518 17.45 -28.56 17.97
N HIS A 519 16.33 -28.90 18.63
CA HIS A 519 15.97 -30.29 18.92
C HIS A 519 15.02 -30.85 17.86
N PHE A 520 15.48 -31.87 17.13
CA PHE A 520 14.65 -32.57 16.14
C PHE A 520 13.74 -33.63 16.81
N PRO A 521 12.50 -33.80 16.33
CA PRO A 521 11.55 -34.75 16.90
C PRO A 521 11.81 -36.23 16.53
N PHE A 522 12.85 -36.51 15.74
CA PHE A 522 13.27 -37.85 15.31
C PHE A 522 14.79 -37.89 15.16
N ALA A 523 15.38 -39.09 15.14
CA ALA A 523 16.82 -39.26 14.97
C ALA A 523 17.26 -38.89 13.55
N VAL A 524 17.86 -37.71 13.38
CA VAL A 524 18.26 -37.16 12.07
C VAL A 524 19.66 -37.60 11.65
N THR A 525 20.59 -37.67 12.59
CA THR A 525 22.02 -37.95 12.34
C THR A 525 22.28 -39.36 11.80
N THR A 526 21.35 -40.30 12.01
CA THR A 526 21.42 -41.66 11.46
C THR A 526 20.80 -41.79 10.08
N ARG A 527 20.04 -40.78 9.62
CA ARG A 527 19.22 -40.84 8.40
C ARG A 527 19.63 -39.86 7.31
N PHE A 528 20.20 -38.72 7.67
CA PHE A 528 20.65 -37.70 6.73
C PHE A 528 22.11 -37.33 6.97
N PRO A 529 22.88 -37.05 5.92
CA PRO A 529 24.26 -36.62 6.07
C PRO A 529 24.34 -35.23 6.70
N GLN A 530 25.43 -34.96 7.41
CA GLN A 530 25.58 -33.74 8.23
C GLN A 530 25.42 -32.45 7.43
N ASN A 531 25.89 -32.43 6.18
CA ASN A 531 25.76 -31.29 5.27
C ASN A 531 24.29 -30.92 4.96
N VAL A 532 23.38 -31.90 4.90
CA VAL A 532 21.95 -31.67 4.68
C VAL A 532 21.27 -31.12 5.94
N ILE A 533 21.72 -31.57 7.12
CA ILE A 533 21.24 -31.06 8.41
C ILE A 533 21.66 -29.60 8.57
N ASP A 534 22.93 -29.29 8.29
CA ASP A 534 23.45 -27.92 8.36
C ASP A 534 22.73 -27.00 7.37
N TRP A 535 22.49 -27.50 6.15
CA TRP A 535 21.73 -26.76 5.15
C TRP A 535 20.31 -26.45 5.64
N PHE A 536 19.60 -27.41 6.25
CA PHE A 536 18.29 -27.18 6.85
C PHE A 536 18.32 -26.10 7.94
N LEU A 537 19.31 -26.15 8.84
CA LEU A 537 19.44 -25.19 9.94
C LEU A 537 19.65 -23.76 9.41
N ILE A 538 20.49 -23.59 8.39
CA ILE A 538 20.75 -22.27 7.78
C ILE A 538 19.50 -21.73 7.07
N ASP A 539 18.74 -22.58 6.40
CA ASP A 539 17.61 -22.16 5.57
C ASP A 539 16.30 -21.90 6.34
N GLN A 540 16.05 -22.67 7.42
CA GLN A 540 14.75 -22.66 8.11
C GLN A 540 14.82 -22.29 9.59
N VAL A 541 16.01 -22.27 10.20
CA VAL A 541 16.17 -21.99 11.65
C VAL A 541 16.97 -20.72 11.90
N MET A 542 18.02 -20.46 11.12
CA MET A 542 18.84 -19.24 11.21
C MET A 542 18.03 -18.00 10.79
N ASP A 543 18.33 -16.86 11.41
CA ASP A 543 17.72 -15.59 11.03
C ASP A 543 18.09 -15.21 9.57
N PRO A 544 17.16 -14.71 8.75
CA PRO A 544 17.45 -14.36 7.36
C PRO A 544 18.59 -13.35 7.17
N VAL A 545 18.81 -12.45 8.13
CA VAL A 545 19.90 -11.46 8.08
C VAL A 545 21.25 -12.14 8.31
N GLU A 546 21.33 -13.10 9.25
CA GLU A 546 22.55 -13.86 9.50
C GLU A 546 22.87 -14.84 8.35
N LYS A 547 21.84 -15.46 7.75
CA LYS A 547 22.00 -16.27 6.52
C LYS A 547 22.59 -15.43 5.40
N ARG A 548 22.10 -14.20 5.23
CA ARG A 548 22.63 -13.26 4.23
C ARG A 548 24.11 -12.98 4.48
N ASP A 549 24.49 -12.65 5.72
CA ASP A 549 25.89 -12.41 6.09
C ASP A 549 26.79 -13.63 5.81
N LEU A 550 26.25 -14.84 5.97
CA LEU A 550 26.97 -16.08 5.67
C LEU A 550 27.20 -16.28 4.16
N ILE A 551 26.22 -15.96 3.31
CA ILE A 551 26.37 -16.03 1.85
C ILE A 551 27.37 -14.97 1.36
N LEU A 552 27.38 -13.78 1.96
CA LEU A 552 28.31 -12.70 1.64
C LEU A 552 29.79 -13.05 1.94
N GLN A 553 30.06 -14.09 2.73
CA GLN A 553 31.43 -14.59 2.95
C GLN A 553 32.02 -15.30 1.73
N ARG A 554 31.25 -15.54 0.66
CA ARG A 554 31.73 -16.04 -0.65
C ARG A 554 32.65 -17.27 -0.51
N GLN A 555 32.22 -18.24 0.29
CA GLN A 555 32.98 -19.47 0.54
C GLN A 555 33.25 -20.20 -0.79
N GLU A 556 34.50 -20.63 -1.01
CA GLU A 556 34.91 -21.43 -2.17
C GLU A 556 35.43 -22.80 -1.72
N PRO A 557 34.85 -23.92 -2.20
CA PRO A 557 33.74 -24.01 -3.15
C PRO A 557 32.40 -23.53 -2.55
N PRO A 558 31.45 -23.04 -3.39
CA PRO A 558 30.19 -22.52 -2.91
C PRO A 558 29.41 -23.61 -2.16
N PRO A 559 28.94 -23.34 -0.94
CA PRO A 559 28.19 -24.31 -0.16
C PRO A 559 26.80 -24.56 -0.80
N PRO A 560 26.14 -25.68 -0.47
CA PRO A 560 24.87 -26.07 -1.10
C PRO A 560 23.77 -25.01 -1.06
N TYR A 561 23.74 -24.14 -0.05
CA TYR A 561 22.75 -23.07 0.09
C TYR A 561 23.06 -21.80 -0.73
N ALA A 562 24.28 -21.66 -1.24
CA ALA A 562 24.72 -20.50 -2.04
C ALA A 562 24.98 -20.87 -3.52
N GLU A 563 24.75 -22.14 -3.88
CA GLU A 563 25.02 -22.66 -5.22
C GLU A 563 24.11 -22.01 -6.28
N GLY A 564 24.73 -21.45 -7.33
CA GLY A 564 24.03 -20.80 -8.44
C GLY A 564 23.61 -19.36 -8.20
N LEU A 565 23.96 -18.74 -7.07
CA LEU A 565 23.66 -17.32 -6.81
C LEU A 565 24.63 -16.34 -7.50
N ARG A 566 25.77 -16.83 -7.99
CA ARG A 566 26.81 -16.01 -8.64
C ARG A 566 26.50 -15.83 -10.13
N ILE A 567 26.62 -14.60 -10.63
CA ILE A 567 26.55 -14.28 -12.06
C ILE A 567 27.94 -14.52 -12.67
N ASP A 568 28.02 -15.45 -13.62
CA ASP A 568 29.25 -15.77 -14.34
C ASP A 568 29.77 -14.54 -15.11
N GLY A 569 31.06 -14.24 -14.97
CA GLY A 569 31.72 -13.10 -15.63
C GLY A 569 31.74 -11.78 -14.85
N LEU A 570 30.76 -11.53 -13.97
CA LEU A 570 30.70 -10.30 -13.16
C LEU A 570 31.03 -10.52 -11.67
N ASN A 571 31.00 -11.77 -11.18
CA ASN A 571 31.17 -12.12 -9.76
C ASN A 571 30.12 -11.50 -8.82
N TYR A 572 28.98 -11.06 -9.36
CA TYR A 572 27.89 -10.51 -8.56
C TYR A 572 27.09 -11.64 -7.92
N LEU A 573 26.54 -11.40 -6.73
CA LEU A 573 25.65 -12.35 -6.06
C LEU A 573 24.22 -11.84 -6.10
N VAL A 574 23.28 -12.70 -6.50
CA VAL A 574 21.85 -12.42 -6.51
C VAL A 574 21.21 -13.04 -5.27
N LEU A 575 20.78 -12.19 -4.34
CA LEU A 575 20.13 -12.56 -3.08
C LEU A 575 18.60 -12.38 -3.16
N GLY A 576 18.09 -11.73 -4.21
CA GLY A 576 16.66 -11.56 -4.45
C GLY A 576 16.33 -10.66 -5.65
N PRO A 577 15.05 -10.35 -5.91
CA PRO A 577 14.58 -9.59 -7.08
C PRO A 577 15.19 -8.19 -7.29
N ARG A 578 15.67 -7.56 -6.21
CA ARG A 578 16.32 -6.24 -6.20
C ARG A 578 17.49 -6.18 -5.24
N ASP A 579 18.04 -7.35 -4.93
CA ASP A 579 19.07 -7.50 -3.92
C ASP A 579 20.24 -8.21 -4.59
N ILE A 580 21.08 -7.39 -5.24
CA ILE A 580 22.24 -7.83 -6.01
C ILE A 580 23.44 -7.10 -5.43
N VAL A 581 24.49 -7.84 -5.13
CA VAL A 581 25.73 -7.26 -4.60
C VAL A 581 26.90 -7.52 -5.54
N ASN A 582 27.78 -6.53 -5.67
CA ASN A 582 29.01 -6.67 -6.44
C ASN A 582 30.03 -7.57 -5.73
N ASP A 583 31.19 -7.78 -6.36
CA ASP A 583 32.35 -8.51 -5.82
C ASP A 583 32.82 -7.98 -4.45
N ARG A 584 32.59 -6.71 -4.15
CA ARG A 584 32.89 -6.04 -2.87
C ARG A 584 31.77 -6.12 -1.82
N ASN A 585 30.69 -6.86 -2.10
CA ASN A 585 29.49 -6.98 -1.27
C ASN A 585 28.68 -5.67 -1.11
N GLU A 586 28.85 -4.71 -2.01
CA GLU A 586 28.08 -3.47 -2.05
C GLU A 586 26.81 -3.68 -2.88
N PRO A 587 25.66 -3.10 -2.48
CA PRO A 587 24.42 -3.19 -3.25
C PRO A 587 24.55 -2.44 -4.58
N VAL A 588 24.22 -3.11 -5.68
CA VAL A 588 24.27 -2.54 -7.04
C VAL A 588 22.93 -2.73 -7.75
N GLU A 589 22.48 -1.69 -8.45
CA GLU A 589 21.39 -1.79 -9.42
C GLU A 589 21.99 -2.03 -10.82
N PRO A 590 21.87 -3.24 -11.40
CA PRO A 590 22.50 -3.54 -12.67
C PRO A 590 21.88 -2.71 -13.80
N ILE A 591 22.73 -2.01 -14.56
CA ILE A 591 22.35 -1.19 -15.72
C ILE A 591 23.15 -1.62 -16.97
N GLY A 592 22.56 -1.43 -18.16
CA GLY A 592 23.23 -1.75 -19.43
C GLY A 592 23.69 -3.21 -19.52
N THR A 593 24.99 -3.42 -19.73
CA THR A 593 25.60 -4.76 -19.89
C THR A 593 25.46 -5.64 -18.65
N GLU A 594 25.43 -5.05 -17.45
CA GLU A 594 25.22 -5.78 -16.20
C GLU A 594 23.78 -6.29 -16.09
N LEU A 595 22.82 -5.51 -16.57
CA LEU A 595 21.41 -5.90 -16.64
C LEU A 595 21.21 -7.05 -17.62
N ASP A 596 21.93 -7.04 -18.74
CA ASP A 596 21.90 -8.12 -19.72
C ASP A 596 22.49 -9.41 -19.14
N ALA A 597 23.59 -9.32 -18.38
CA ALA A 597 24.18 -10.46 -17.67
C ALA A 597 23.25 -11.01 -16.58
N TYR A 598 22.58 -10.15 -15.81
CA TYR A 598 21.56 -10.56 -14.83
C TYR A 598 20.38 -11.28 -15.49
N LYS A 599 19.87 -10.75 -16.62
CA LYS A 599 18.81 -11.40 -17.39
C LYS A 599 19.26 -12.72 -17.99
N ALA A 600 20.50 -12.82 -18.46
CA ALA A 600 21.08 -14.06 -18.95
C ALA A 600 21.15 -15.11 -17.84
N TRP A 601 21.66 -14.74 -16.66
CA TRP A 601 21.70 -15.59 -15.47
C TRP A 601 20.28 -16.10 -15.09
N ALA A 602 19.29 -15.21 -15.02
CA ALA A 602 17.92 -15.58 -14.71
C ALA A 602 17.33 -16.53 -15.76
N ASN A 603 17.63 -16.30 -17.04
CA ASN A 603 17.18 -17.17 -18.13
C ASN A 603 17.83 -18.56 -18.08
N THR A 604 19.11 -18.67 -17.76
CA THR A 604 19.81 -19.96 -17.60
C THR A 604 19.17 -20.81 -16.48
N HIS A 605 18.89 -20.20 -15.33
CA HIS A 605 18.19 -20.89 -14.24
C HIS A 605 16.75 -21.25 -14.61
N LEU A 606 16.05 -20.37 -15.32
CA LEU A 606 14.71 -20.62 -15.84
C LEU A 606 14.70 -21.83 -16.78
N GLU A 607 15.66 -21.94 -17.70
CA GLU A 607 15.76 -23.05 -18.64
C GLU A 607 16.05 -24.38 -17.93
N ARG A 608 16.99 -24.38 -16.98
CA ARG A 608 17.28 -25.55 -16.14
C ARG A 608 16.04 -26.03 -15.39
N ILE A 609 15.26 -25.11 -14.80
CA ILE A 609 14.02 -25.43 -14.09
C ILE A 609 12.97 -25.98 -15.07
N VAL A 610 12.79 -25.37 -16.23
CA VAL A 610 11.85 -25.83 -17.26
C VAL A 610 12.21 -27.24 -17.74
N GLU A 611 13.50 -27.55 -17.92
CA GLU A 611 13.98 -28.87 -18.30
C GLU A 611 13.69 -29.93 -17.24
N GLN A 612 13.99 -29.66 -15.97
CA GLN A 612 13.67 -30.59 -14.87
C GLN A 612 12.15 -30.78 -14.70
N ILE A 613 11.35 -29.74 -14.96
CA ILE A 613 9.89 -29.84 -14.96
C ILE A 613 9.39 -30.69 -16.15
N LYS A 614 10.06 -30.61 -17.32
CA LYS A 614 9.73 -31.41 -18.51
C LYS A 614 10.10 -32.88 -18.33
N SER A 615 11.17 -33.19 -17.61
CA SER A 615 11.54 -34.57 -17.26
C SER A 615 10.61 -35.21 -16.22
N GLY A 616 9.62 -34.45 -15.72
CA GLY A 616 8.57 -34.95 -14.83
C GLY A 616 8.89 -34.80 -13.34
N LYS A 617 9.98 -34.13 -12.98
CA LYS A 617 10.37 -33.93 -11.59
C LYS A 617 9.53 -32.85 -10.90
N ILE A 618 9.39 -32.99 -9.58
CA ILE A 618 8.64 -32.06 -8.73
C ILE A 618 9.60 -31.03 -8.12
N LEU A 619 9.31 -29.75 -8.32
CA LEU A 619 10.08 -28.63 -7.77
C LEU A 619 9.83 -28.51 -6.26
N CYS A 620 10.91 -28.42 -5.48
CA CYS A 620 10.89 -28.14 -4.05
C CYS A 620 11.69 -26.87 -3.75
N THR A 621 11.18 -26.00 -2.88
CA THR A 621 11.85 -24.75 -2.47
C THR A 621 11.34 -24.29 -1.10
N LEU A 622 11.84 -23.17 -0.59
CA LEU A 622 11.33 -22.53 0.62
C LEU A 622 10.72 -21.18 0.31
N GLU A 623 9.71 -20.83 1.09
CA GLU A 623 9.21 -19.46 1.16
C GLU A 623 8.86 -19.18 2.62
N LYS A 624 9.35 -18.05 3.17
CA LYS A 624 9.18 -17.69 4.59
C LYS A 624 9.59 -18.81 5.56
N GLN A 625 10.75 -19.44 5.32
CA GLN A 625 11.29 -20.58 6.09
C GLN A 625 10.38 -21.83 6.12
N THR A 626 9.35 -21.92 5.27
CA THR A 626 8.47 -23.09 5.15
C THR A 626 8.74 -23.86 3.85
N LEU A 627 8.69 -25.21 3.92
CA LEU A 627 8.84 -26.07 2.76
C LEU A 627 7.63 -25.94 1.83
N LYS A 628 7.90 -25.63 0.56
CA LYS A 628 6.90 -25.62 -0.50
C LYS A 628 7.28 -26.56 -1.64
N MET A 629 6.28 -27.26 -2.15
CA MET A 629 6.43 -28.29 -3.17
C MET A 629 5.43 -28.08 -4.30
N ALA A 630 5.88 -28.24 -5.54
CA ALA A 630 5.01 -28.15 -6.69
C ALA A 630 3.88 -29.21 -6.63
N PRO A 631 2.68 -28.88 -7.11
CA PRO A 631 1.53 -29.78 -7.08
C PRO A 631 1.79 -31.14 -7.75
N PHE A 632 1.57 -32.21 -7.00
CA PHE A 632 1.71 -33.60 -7.45
C PHE A 632 0.48 -34.43 -7.10
N ILE A 633 0.36 -35.58 -7.75
CA ILE A 633 -0.65 -36.61 -7.52
C ILE A 633 0.06 -37.95 -7.26
N VAL A 634 -0.59 -38.85 -6.54
CA VAL A 634 -0.13 -40.23 -6.36
C VAL A 634 -0.85 -41.08 -7.40
N ASN A 635 -0.10 -41.83 -8.22
CA ASN A 635 -0.67 -42.72 -9.22
C ASN A 635 -1.23 -44.00 -8.57
N GLU A 636 -1.92 -44.84 -9.36
CA GLU A 636 -2.53 -46.09 -8.86
C GLU A 636 -1.50 -47.09 -8.29
N GLU A 637 -0.24 -46.95 -8.69
CA GLU A 637 0.90 -47.75 -8.20
C GLU A 637 1.53 -47.20 -6.91
N GLY A 638 1.05 -46.06 -6.39
CA GLY A 638 1.53 -45.46 -5.15
C GLY A 638 2.74 -44.53 -5.29
N HIS A 639 3.13 -44.17 -6.51
CA HIS A 639 4.24 -43.28 -6.84
C HIS A 639 3.79 -41.83 -7.10
N ILE A 640 4.65 -40.88 -6.80
CA ILE A 640 4.41 -39.45 -7.05
C ILE A 640 4.63 -39.11 -8.53
N GLN A 641 3.68 -38.37 -9.09
CA GLN A 641 3.73 -37.82 -10.44
C GLN A 641 3.23 -36.38 -10.41
N ARG A 642 3.78 -35.51 -11.25
CA ARG A 642 3.29 -34.14 -11.41
C ARG A 642 1.80 -34.10 -11.78
N ALA A 643 1.04 -33.19 -11.17
CA ALA A 643 -0.39 -33.05 -11.46
C ALA A 643 -0.64 -32.58 -12.92
N PRO A 644 -1.34 -33.37 -13.77
CA PRO A 644 -1.45 -33.11 -15.21
C PRO A 644 -2.38 -31.93 -15.59
N ARG A 645 -3.19 -31.43 -14.65
CA ARG A 645 -4.22 -30.40 -14.90
C ARG A 645 -3.93 -29.01 -14.33
N GLU A 646 -2.88 -28.83 -13.53
CA GLU A 646 -2.57 -27.51 -12.98
C GLU A 646 -1.71 -26.69 -13.95
N LYS A 647 -2.28 -25.59 -14.46
CA LYS A 647 -1.58 -24.58 -15.29
C LYS A 647 -0.60 -23.72 -14.47
N THR A 648 -0.36 -24.07 -13.20
CA THR A 648 0.42 -23.30 -12.23
C THR A 648 1.52 -24.16 -11.63
N ILE A 649 2.77 -23.69 -11.75
CA ILE A 649 3.97 -24.32 -11.15
C ILE A 649 4.12 -23.91 -9.68
N ARG A 650 3.26 -23.01 -9.20
CA ARG A 650 3.38 -22.40 -7.88
C ARG A 650 3.40 -23.46 -6.78
N PRO A 651 4.51 -23.59 -6.04
CA PRO A 651 4.64 -24.51 -4.92
C PRO A 651 3.59 -24.25 -3.84
N LYS A 652 2.99 -25.31 -3.32
CA LYS A 652 2.08 -25.27 -2.16
C LYS A 652 2.85 -25.65 -0.90
N GLU A 653 2.45 -25.09 0.24
CA GLU A 653 3.05 -25.44 1.54
C GLU A 653 2.88 -26.93 1.83
N CYS A 654 3.91 -27.55 2.42
CA CYS A 654 3.88 -28.97 2.77
C CYS A 654 2.65 -29.35 3.62
N GLY A 655 2.22 -28.47 4.52
CA GLY A 655 1.03 -28.69 5.37
C GLY A 655 -0.29 -28.85 4.60
N PHE A 656 -0.35 -28.37 3.35
CA PHE A 656 -1.54 -28.43 2.51
C PHE A 656 -1.86 -29.85 2.01
N TYR A 657 -0.84 -30.70 1.86
CA TYR A 657 -1.01 -32.07 1.36
C TYR A 657 -1.61 -33.00 2.42
N HIS A 658 -2.30 -34.05 1.97
CA HIS A 658 -2.86 -35.07 2.85
C HIS A 658 -1.77 -36.06 3.29
N ILE A 659 -1.94 -36.66 4.48
CA ILE A 659 -0.95 -37.59 5.05
C ILE A 659 -0.58 -38.75 4.10
N PRO A 660 -1.50 -39.37 3.34
CA PRO A 660 -1.14 -40.41 2.37
C PRO A 660 -0.22 -39.90 1.24
N GLU A 661 -0.43 -38.66 0.78
CA GLU A 661 0.39 -38.03 -0.26
C GLU A 661 1.80 -37.74 0.25
N LEU A 662 1.91 -37.25 1.50
CA LEU A 662 3.19 -37.04 2.17
C LEU A 662 3.96 -38.35 2.34
N LYS A 663 3.27 -39.45 2.66
CA LYS A 663 3.86 -40.80 2.79
C LYS A 663 4.39 -41.34 1.47
N ALA A 664 3.60 -41.21 0.40
CA ALA A 664 4.05 -41.58 -0.95
C ALA A 664 5.27 -40.75 -1.37
N PHE A 665 5.28 -39.45 -1.07
CA PHE A 665 6.40 -38.57 -1.36
C PHE A 665 7.68 -38.96 -0.59
N ALA A 666 7.57 -39.23 0.72
CA ALA A 666 8.71 -39.68 1.51
C ALA A 666 9.32 -41.00 0.97
N LYS A 667 8.45 -41.95 0.62
CA LYS A 667 8.83 -43.25 0.10
C LYS A 667 9.55 -43.14 -1.25
N ASP A 668 9.06 -42.30 -2.15
CA ASP A 668 9.66 -42.13 -3.49
C ASP A 668 10.96 -41.30 -3.47
N VAL A 669 11.12 -40.40 -2.50
CA VAL A 669 12.32 -39.56 -2.40
C VAL A 669 13.44 -40.24 -1.62
N THR A 670 13.13 -40.93 -0.52
CA THR A 670 14.13 -41.52 0.40
C THR A 670 14.21 -43.05 0.34
N GLY A 671 13.25 -43.72 -0.30
CA GLY A 671 13.12 -45.19 -0.26
C GLY A 671 12.65 -45.75 1.09
N GLN A 672 12.37 -44.88 2.08
CA GLN A 672 12.01 -45.27 3.45
C GLN A 672 10.66 -44.67 3.87
N ASP A 673 9.98 -45.36 4.79
CA ASP A 673 8.81 -44.81 5.47
C ASP A 673 9.22 -43.77 6.54
N PHE A 674 8.27 -42.90 6.90
CA PHE A 674 8.46 -41.91 7.95
C PHE A 674 8.90 -42.56 9.28
N PRO A 675 9.75 -41.86 10.06
CA PRO A 675 10.09 -42.28 11.41
C PRO A 675 8.83 -42.42 12.29
N ALA A 676 8.82 -43.42 13.18
CA ALA A 676 7.67 -43.75 14.03
C ALA A 676 7.26 -42.59 14.96
N GLU A 677 8.19 -41.66 15.21
CA GLU A 677 8.07 -40.45 16.01
C GLU A 677 7.35 -39.32 15.25
N ALA A 678 7.43 -39.29 13.90
CA ALA A 678 6.81 -38.26 13.06
C ALA A 678 5.34 -38.57 12.75
N LYS A 679 4.47 -38.54 13.77
CA LYS A 679 3.02 -38.83 13.63
C LYS A 679 2.18 -37.62 13.22
N LYS A 680 2.64 -36.40 13.50
CA LYS A 680 1.96 -35.14 13.19
C LYS A 680 2.49 -34.52 11.89
N LYS A 681 1.73 -33.63 11.27
CA LYS A 681 2.11 -32.95 10.01
C LYS A 681 3.39 -32.12 10.13
N ASP A 682 3.62 -31.43 11.25
CA ASP A 682 4.80 -30.54 11.38
C ASP A 682 6.12 -31.35 11.39
N PRO A 683 6.28 -32.41 12.20
CA PRO A 683 7.43 -33.32 12.10
C PRO A 683 7.58 -33.99 10.73
N MET A 684 6.46 -34.35 10.07
CA MET A 684 6.49 -34.90 8.71
C MET A 684 7.05 -33.89 7.71
N CYS A 685 6.64 -32.62 7.79
CA CYS A 685 7.15 -31.58 6.91
C CYS A 685 8.61 -31.21 7.19
N MET A 686 9.08 -31.28 8.44
CA MET A 686 10.50 -31.17 8.77
C MET A 686 11.32 -32.30 8.13
N TYR A 687 10.84 -33.56 8.26
CA TYR A 687 11.49 -34.72 7.63
C TYR A 687 11.54 -34.59 6.11
N LEU A 688 10.42 -34.19 5.49
CA LEU A 688 10.37 -33.98 4.04
C LEU A 688 11.27 -32.83 3.57
N SER A 689 11.50 -31.82 4.39
CA SER A 689 12.40 -30.72 4.06
C SER A 689 13.86 -31.20 3.98
N LEU A 690 14.26 -32.07 4.91
CA LEU A 690 15.57 -32.73 4.87
C LEU A 690 15.67 -33.69 3.68
N ALA A 691 14.63 -34.49 3.43
CA ALA A 691 14.57 -35.39 2.29
C ALA A 691 14.64 -34.64 0.94
N ALA A 692 13.98 -33.50 0.83
CA ALA A 692 13.95 -32.71 -0.41
C ALA A 692 15.32 -32.13 -0.80
N ARG A 693 16.26 -32.04 0.16
CA ARG A 693 17.65 -31.61 -0.05
C ARG A 693 18.60 -32.75 -0.39
N THR A 694 18.11 -33.99 -0.42
CA THR A 694 18.89 -35.15 -0.88
C THR A 694 18.69 -35.37 -2.38
N PRO A 695 19.73 -35.79 -3.12
CA PRO A 695 19.60 -36.08 -4.55
C PRO A 695 18.57 -37.18 -4.79
N SER A 696 17.61 -36.92 -5.68
CA SER A 696 16.56 -37.89 -6.04
C SER A 696 16.16 -37.71 -7.50
N ASP A 697 15.79 -38.81 -8.15
CA ASP A 697 15.36 -38.81 -9.56
C ASP A 697 13.96 -38.21 -9.76
N ARG A 698 13.18 -38.07 -8.68
CA ARG A 698 11.76 -37.63 -8.72
C ARG A 698 11.56 -36.15 -8.40
N ILE A 699 12.52 -35.51 -7.74
CA ILE A 699 12.41 -34.14 -7.26
C ILE A 699 13.65 -33.33 -7.64
N PHE A 700 13.55 -32.01 -7.56
CA PHE A 700 14.72 -31.14 -7.60
C PHE A 700 14.53 -29.93 -6.70
N TRP A 701 15.63 -29.48 -6.10
CA TRP A 701 15.65 -28.33 -5.21
C TRP A 701 15.96 -27.05 -5.99
N VAL A 702 15.26 -25.97 -5.67
CA VAL A 702 15.55 -24.62 -6.16
C VAL A 702 15.80 -23.70 -4.98
N GLN A 703 16.93 -22.99 -5.00
CA GLN A 703 17.28 -22.06 -3.93
C GLN A 703 16.19 -21.00 -3.74
N PRO A 704 15.85 -20.64 -2.49
CA PRO A 704 14.81 -19.65 -2.20
C PRO A 704 15.07 -18.30 -2.88
N GLU A 705 16.32 -17.87 -2.95
CA GLU A 705 16.76 -16.61 -3.55
C GLU A 705 16.52 -16.60 -5.08
N ILE A 706 16.86 -17.71 -5.75
CA ILE A 706 16.60 -17.91 -7.20
C ILE A 706 15.09 -17.96 -7.45
N TRP A 707 14.35 -18.71 -6.63
CA TRP A 707 12.90 -18.83 -6.77
C TRP A 707 12.20 -17.48 -6.54
N ALA A 708 12.68 -16.67 -5.59
CA ALA A 708 12.16 -15.34 -5.34
C ALA A 708 12.25 -14.45 -6.59
N VAL A 709 13.39 -14.46 -7.28
CA VAL A 709 13.58 -13.75 -8.57
C VAL A 709 12.62 -14.28 -9.64
N LEU A 710 12.59 -15.60 -9.84
CA LEU A 710 11.82 -16.22 -10.93
C LEU A 710 10.30 -16.19 -10.70
N SER A 711 9.87 -16.02 -9.46
CA SER A 711 8.45 -15.90 -9.07
C SER A 711 7.86 -14.52 -9.38
N THR A 712 8.70 -13.53 -9.71
CA THR A 712 8.26 -12.18 -10.09
C THR A 712 7.40 -12.19 -11.36
N PRO A 713 6.51 -11.20 -11.57
CA PRO A 713 5.66 -11.14 -12.76
C PRO A 713 6.43 -11.17 -14.09
N GLU A 714 7.65 -10.62 -14.11
CA GLU A 714 8.53 -10.55 -15.27
C GLU A 714 8.91 -11.95 -15.77
N PHE A 715 9.43 -12.80 -14.88
CA PHE A 715 9.90 -14.15 -15.24
C PHE A 715 8.81 -15.22 -15.16
N ALA A 716 7.81 -15.08 -14.27
CA ALA A 716 6.74 -16.07 -14.12
C ALA A 716 5.92 -16.27 -15.40
N GLY A 717 5.75 -15.22 -16.21
CA GLY A 717 5.10 -15.30 -17.52
C GLY A 717 5.90 -16.11 -18.54
N LEU A 718 7.23 -15.96 -18.53
CA LEU A 718 8.18 -16.65 -19.42
C LEU A 718 8.27 -18.16 -19.12
N ILE A 719 8.20 -18.55 -17.84
CA ILE A 719 8.17 -19.98 -17.48
C ILE A 719 6.92 -20.66 -18.08
N LEU A 720 5.76 -20.01 -17.96
CA LEU A 720 4.50 -20.53 -18.49
C LEU A 720 4.46 -20.56 -20.02
N SER A 721 5.08 -19.60 -20.70
CA SER A 721 5.16 -19.59 -22.16
C SER A 721 6.09 -20.70 -22.68
N LYS A 722 7.29 -20.88 -22.11
CA LYS A 722 8.22 -21.95 -22.50
C LYS A 722 7.69 -23.36 -22.24
N LEU A 723 6.86 -23.54 -21.22
CA LEU A 723 6.15 -24.82 -20.98
C LEU A 723 4.98 -25.08 -21.94
N LYS A 724 4.39 -24.03 -22.53
CA LYS A 724 3.33 -24.16 -23.55
C LYS A 724 3.90 -24.36 -24.95
N ALA A 725 4.99 -23.68 -25.29
CA ALA A 725 5.63 -23.78 -26.60
C ALA A 725 6.07 -25.22 -26.95
N SER A 726 6.43 -26.04 -25.95
CA SER A 726 6.77 -27.45 -26.19
C SER A 726 5.56 -28.40 -26.33
N LYS A 727 4.32 -27.92 -26.18
CA LYS A 727 3.13 -28.74 -26.49
C LYS A 727 2.77 -28.68 -27.97
N THR A 728 3.15 -27.61 -28.67
CA THR A 728 2.94 -27.45 -30.12
C THR A 728 3.95 -28.22 -30.97
N ASP A 729 5.11 -28.60 -30.43
CA ASP A 729 6.11 -29.47 -31.11
C ASP A 729 5.86 -30.98 -30.87
N ARG A 730 4.72 -31.36 -30.27
CA ARG A 730 4.35 -32.75 -29.97
C ARG A 730 2.94 -33.12 -30.47
N GLU A 731 2.51 -32.49 -31.56
CA GLU A 731 1.43 -32.99 -32.42
C GLU A 731 2.00 -33.62 -33.70
#